data_AF-A0A818JN56-F1
#
_entry.id   AF-A0A818JN56-F1
#
_cell.length_a   1.000
_cell.length_b   1.000
_cell.length_c   1.000
_cell.angle_alpha   90.00
_cell.angle_beta   90.00
_cell.angle_gamma   90.00
#
_symmetry.space_group_name_H-M   'P 1'
#
loop_
_entity.id
_entity.type
_entity.pdbx_description
1 polymer ?
#
loop_
_entity_poly.entity_id
_entity_poly.type
_entity_poly.pdbx_seq_one_letter_code
_entity_poly.pdbx_strand_id
1 'polypeptide(L)'
;MKFLFIFINLCIGYQVYAVRNTNFSTVWTNFTQDLQLSHATYSITILDNSTGNIIFSFNKDVGLAPASTLKTVTGAAALHYLSKDYRYKTLLEYSGNINPFGILNGYIYIVGSGDPSLGSWRWNETMGKVIMQRWVNLIAGKGIKHCRGIVLDLSVWPDQTQTIPAGYTWGDLGNYYGAGSSALNWRENQFRLILSPGLAVGDPVILVYIDHPPPSVIFINELITGPPGSGDRTNLYLAPDGTYGYLRGSLGIDSSKNVSIGGAIPNSALFIADELRQGMGWSNATSIKIIYRKDINTTNRTTLDIYQSPPMSEIIYWFEQSSINMYGEVLVRTIAQMINSSINSILPVYCETEHGIEQTEVAVMDGSGLSPENRITTWAIARVLYNVQQRSPWFPLYEHALPTTNGIRMKGGYIHNALSYAGYIAPSDQDDTNSLGEVLHRSTKTSKSSKKSKKPSKFFRTGRLLNPDSDFDNKSRSSSVERSINYKSKCPCDTHYDKLLVERDYNLIADKLFDLIFGKNEFVRTYRQAQRIYDDTGTEWTLNEETKCEERVLTYKVSYESTFVGKGVISSREKQTILHKVAGSHHTVETEVFNDGVKYSDTFSLAIRYCIVQTSATISNLRVTAQIRFCKSVNGFIKQLIERNAYSASQESIKDLNNRLHLISNFKEKRRLSRGEITLTVPSLTNADGRRMSRHDALGITPSNQLMNYDDKTYRTTSILSDPNKTVYLFILVTVFLFLIHLYLYFKLKHMDILVDSLTNLIKISSSSSAKRRS
;
A
#
# COMPACT_ATOMS: atom_id res chain seq x y z
N MET A 1 28.33 -50.41 13.17
CA MET A 1 27.12 -49.55 13.16
C MET A 1 27.25 -48.18 13.84
N LYS A 2 28.29 -47.87 14.64
CA LYS A 2 28.51 -46.50 15.18
C LYS A 2 29.30 -45.54 14.26
N PHE A 3 30.03 -46.05 13.27
CA PHE A 3 30.78 -45.22 12.31
C PHE A 3 29.93 -44.70 11.13
N LEU A 4 28.83 -45.36 10.79
CA LEU A 4 27.89 -44.91 9.75
C LEU A 4 27.04 -43.71 10.21
N PHE A 5 26.85 -43.55 11.52
CA PHE A 5 26.12 -42.42 12.10
C PHE A 5 26.99 -41.14 12.17
N ILE A 6 28.30 -41.27 12.31
CA ILE A 6 29.23 -40.12 12.37
C ILE A 6 29.52 -39.60 10.94
N PHE A 7 29.64 -40.49 9.95
CA PHE A 7 29.85 -40.08 8.56
C PHE A 7 28.58 -39.44 7.94
N ILE A 8 27.39 -39.96 8.27
CA ILE A 8 26.12 -39.35 7.84
C ILE A 8 25.88 -38.00 8.54
N ASN A 9 26.28 -37.81 9.80
CA ASN A 9 26.18 -36.51 10.47
C ASN A 9 27.24 -35.50 10.01
N LEU A 10 28.40 -35.92 9.51
CA LEU A 10 29.38 -35.03 8.86
C LEU A 10 28.95 -34.63 7.44
N CYS A 11 28.32 -35.53 6.68
CA CYS A 11 27.78 -35.20 5.35
C CYS A 11 26.48 -34.39 5.42
N ILE A 12 25.60 -34.65 6.40
CA ILE A 12 24.41 -33.81 6.65
C ILE A 12 24.81 -32.49 7.30
N GLY A 13 25.83 -32.47 8.16
CA GLY A 13 26.40 -31.24 8.71
C GLY A 13 26.96 -30.31 7.63
N TYR A 14 27.64 -30.86 6.61
CA TYR A 14 28.15 -30.05 5.50
C TYR A 14 27.05 -29.59 4.53
N GLN A 15 25.99 -30.38 4.31
CA GLN A 15 24.85 -29.93 3.50
C GLN A 15 23.91 -28.96 4.24
N VAL A 16 23.81 -29.03 5.57
CA VAL A 16 23.08 -28.03 6.37
C VAL A 16 23.89 -26.74 6.54
N TYR A 17 25.22 -26.81 6.51
CA TYR A 17 26.07 -25.61 6.44
C TYR A 17 26.09 -24.99 5.03
N ALA A 18 26.01 -25.80 3.97
CA ALA A 18 25.97 -25.33 2.58
C ALA A 18 24.61 -24.74 2.14
N VAL A 19 23.53 -24.91 2.92
CA VAL A 19 22.18 -24.39 2.59
C VAL A 19 21.79 -23.16 3.43
N ARG A 20 22.70 -22.66 4.30
CA ARG A 20 22.54 -21.34 4.95
C ARG A 20 23.17 -20.17 4.20
N ASN A 21 23.82 -20.44 3.07
CA ASN A 21 24.10 -19.44 2.06
C ASN A 21 23.34 -19.88 0.81
N THR A 22 22.11 -19.41 0.60
CA THR A 22 21.68 -19.20 -0.78
C THR A 22 22.71 -18.23 -1.35
N ASN A 23 23.67 -18.77 -2.10
CA ASN A 23 24.67 -17.97 -2.76
C ASN A 23 23.91 -16.86 -3.49
N PHE A 24 24.34 -15.61 -3.33
CA PHE A 24 23.76 -14.47 -4.04
C PHE A 24 23.54 -14.80 -5.54
N SER A 25 24.45 -15.60 -6.11
CA SER A 25 24.35 -16.19 -7.45
C SER A 25 23.04 -16.97 -7.71
N THR A 26 22.56 -17.78 -6.78
CA THR A 26 21.30 -18.54 -6.91
C THR A 26 20.09 -17.63 -6.87
N VAL A 27 20.05 -16.66 -5.95
CA VAL A 27 18.94 -15.68 -5.88
C VAL A 27 18.90 -14.84 -7.15
N TRP A 28 20.06 -14.36 -7.59
CA TRP A 28 20.23 -13.63 -8.84
C TRP A 28 19.83 -14.44 -10.07
N THR A 29 20.22 -15.72 -10.14
CA THR A 29 19.83 -16.62 -11.22
C THR A 29 18.32 -16.81 -11.26
N ASN A 30 17.69 -17.05 -10.12
CA ASN A 30 16.23 -17.19 -10.04
C ASN A 30 15.51 -15.90 -10.45
N PHE A 31 16.01 -14.75 -10.01
CA PHE A 31 15.48 -13.44 -10.40
C PHE A 31 15.55 -13.26 -11.92
N THR A 32 16.73 -13.41 -12.51
CA THR A 32 16.96 -13.20 -13.96
C THR A 32 16.27 -14.23 -14.86
N GLN A 33 15.92 -15.41 -14.34
CA GLN A 33 15.19 -16.44 -15.07
C GLN A 33 13.66 -16.37 -14.90
N ASP A 34 13.12 -15.46 -14.08
CA ASP A 34 11.67 -15.30 -13.99
C ASP A 34 11.10 -14.93 -15.37
N LEU A 35 10.14 -15.73 -15.86
CA LEU A 35 9.49 -15.53 -17.16
C LEU A 35 8.83 -14.15 -17.29
N GLN A 36 8.54 -13.51 -16.16
CA GLN A 36 8.03 -12.14 -16.10
C GLN A 36 9.06 -11.08 -16.51
N LEU A 37 10.36 -11.41 -16.49
CA LEU A 37 11.46 -10.52 -16.83
C LEU A 37 12.04 -10.78 -18.24
N SER A 38 11.53 -11.77 -18.99
CA SER A 38 12.10 -12.18 -20.29
C SER A 38 12.25 -11.04 -21.32
N HIS A 39 11.50 -9.94 -21.15
CA HIS A 39 11.57 -8.75 -22.01
C HIS A 39 11.68 -7.45 -21.20
N ALA A 40 12.02 -7.54 -19.92
CA ALA A 40 12.20 -6.38 -19.05
C ALA A 40 13.66 -5.92 -19.06
N THR A 41 13.87 -4.61 -18.97
CA THR A 41 15.17 -4.06 -18.56
C THR A 41 15.14 -3.86 -17.05
N TYR A 42 16.16 -4.36 -16.36
CA TYR A 42 16.35 -4.19 -14.93
C TYR A 42 17.75 -3.65 -14.63
N SER A 43 17.83 -2.89 -13.55
CA SER A 43 19.04 -2.30 -13.00
C SER A 43 18.97 -2.42 -11.48
N ILE A 44 20.10 -2.77 -10.85
CA ILE A 44 20.23 -2.92 -9.39
C ILE A 44 21.55 -2.31 -8.96
N THR A 45 21.54 -1.56 -7.87
CA THR A 45 22.75 -1.12 -7.16
C THR A 45 22.56 -1.33 -5.67
N ILE A 46 23.54 -1.99 -5.03
CA ILE A 46 23.61 -2.25 -3.60
C ILE A 46 24.89 -1.64 -3.06
N LEU A 47 24.77 -0.72 -2.11
CA LEU A 47 25.90 -0.09 -1.44
C LEU A 47 26.01 -0.59 0.00
N ASP A 48 27.24 -0.76 0.45
CA ASP A 48 27.53 -0.92 1.87
C ASP A 48 27.27 0.38 2.59
N ASN A 49 26.43 0.30 3.63
CA ASN A 49 25.90 1.47 4.31
C ASN A 49 26.98 2.24 5.11
N SER A 50 28.07 1.58 5.50
CA SER A 50 29.17 2.19 6.25
C SER A 50 30.23 2.79 5.34
N THR A 51 30.62 2.06 4.29
CA THR A 51 31.76 2.40 3.44
C THR A 51 31.35 3.09 2.13
N GLY A 52 30.10 2.93 1.69
CA GLY A 52 29.62 3.41 0.40
C GLY A 52 30.14 2.59 -0.79
N ASN A 53 30.85 1.49 -0.54
CA ASN A 53 31.35 0.59 -1.57
C ASN A 53 30.20 -0.19 -2.21
N ILE A 54 30.32 -0.48 -3.50
CA ILE A 54 29.35 -1.33 -4.20
C ILE A 54 29.52 -2.77 -3.70
N ILE A 55 28.47 -3.32 -3.09
CA ILE A 55 28.37 -4.74 -2.74
C ILE A 55 27.98 -5.54 -3.98
N PHE A 56 26.99 -5.03 -4.71
CA PHE A 56 26.52 -5.64 -5.94
C PHE A 56 25.97 -4.57 -6.87
N SER A 57 26.15 -4.78 -8.17
CA SER A 57 25.48 -3.98 -9.17
C SER A 57 25.22 -4.77 -10.45
N PHE A 58 24.13 -4.42 -11.14
CA PHE A 58 23.83 -4.88 -12.47
C PHE A 58 23.19 -3.73 -13.25
N ASN A 59 23.73 -3.40 -14.43
CA ASN A 59 23.27 -2.27 -15.24
C ASN A 59 23.15 -0.95 -14.44
N LYS A 60 24.03 -0.70 -13.46
CA LYS A 60 23.90 0.43 -12.53
C LYS A 60 23.81 1.79 -13.22
N ASP A 61 24.47 1.92 -14.38
CA ASP A 61 24.58 3.15 -15.17
C ASP A 61 23.49 3.27 -16.26
N VAL A 62 22.53 2.32 -16.31
CA VAL A 62 21.41 2.38 -17.24
C VAL A 62 20.28 3.20 -16.61
N GLY A 63 19.96 4.33 -17.23
CA GLY A 63 18.82 5.17 -16.82
C GLY A 63 17.48 4.47 -17.11
N LEU A 64 16.65 4.30 -16.07
CA LEU A 64 15.32 3.71 -16.17
C LEU A 64 14.26 4.65 -15.60
N ALA A 65 12.99 4.38 -15.91
CA ALA A 65 11.88 5.14 -15.34
C ALA A 65 11.79 4.89 -13.83
N PRO A 66 12.04 5.92 -12.98
CA PRO A 66 12.06 5.74 -11.54
C PRO A 66 10.69 5.41 -10.96
N ALA A 67 9.60 5.82 -11.63
CA ALA A 67 8.31 5.92 -10.95
C ALA A 67 8.48 6.71 -9.62
N SER A 68 7.68 6.40 -8.60
CA SER A 68 7.73 7.13 -7.32
C SER A 68 9.00 6.93 -6.47
N THR A 69 10.00 6.15 -6.88
CA THR A 69 11.31 6.20 -6.18
C THR A 69 12.06 7.50 -6.44
N LEU A 70 11.70 8.26 -7.49
CA LEU A 70 12.24 9.62 -7.67
C LEU A 70 11.97 10.54 -6.49
N LYS A 71 10.89 10.26 -5.74
CA LYS A 71 10.52 11.01 -4.54
C LYS A 71 11.63 10.98 -3.48
N THR A 72 12.39 9.88 -3.37
CA THR A 72 13.49 9.81 -2.41
C THR A 72 14.54 10.90 -2.69
N VAL A 73 14.88 11.12 -3.96
CA VAL A 73 15.81 12.19 -4.36
C VAL A 73 15.17 13.57 -4.17
N THR A 74 13.90 13.72 -4.56
CA THR A 74 13.17 14.99 -4.44
C THR A 74 12.98 15.43 -2.98
N GLY A 75 12.66 14.50 -2.09
CA GLY A 75 12.50 14.76 -0.67
C GLY A 75 13.82 15.12 0.00
N ALA A 76 14.92 14.48 -0.41
CA ALA A 76 16.26 14.85 0.04
C ALA A 76 16.66 16.26 -0.43
N ALA A 77 16.43 16.58 -1.71
CA ALA A 77 16.66 17.91 -2.26
C ALA A 77 15.83 18.99 -1.54
N ALA A 78 14.56 18.70 -1.23
CA ALA A 78 13.70 19.61 -0.48
C ALA A 78 14.21 19.89 0.93
N LEU A 79 14.63 18.86 1.67
CA LEU A 79 15.19 19.03 3.02
C LEU A 79 16.54 19.76 2.98
N HIS A 80 17.33 19.56 1.93
CA HIS A 80 18.60 20.25 1.71
C HIS A 80 18.38 21.75 1.44
N TYR A 81 17.60 22.11 0.41
CA TYR A 81 17.45 23.51 -0.02
C TYR A 81 16.50 24.32 0.87
N LEU A 82 15.38 23.73 1.31
CA LEU A 82 14.35 24.45 2.06
C LEU A 82 14.61 24.40 3.57
N SER A 83 15.36 23.41 4.06
CA SER A 83 15.47 22.99 5.48
C SER A 83 14.24 22.27 6.02
N LYS A 84 14.44 21.46 7.07
CA LYS A 84 13.37 20.70 7.75
C LYS A 84 12.28 21.59 8.38
N ASP A 85 12.61 22.83 8.73
CA ASP A 85 11.73 23.74 9.47
C ASP A 85 10.94 24.69 8.56
N TYR A 86 11.19 24.67 7.25
CA TYR A 86 10.49 25.52 6.29
C TYR A 86 8.98 25.39 6.41
N ARG A 87 8.31 26.53 6.23
CA ARG A 87 6.87 26.71 6.32
C ARG A 87 6.43 27.51 5.11
N TYR A 88 5.51 26.97 4.31
CA TYR A 88 4.80 27.78 3.32
C TYR A 88 3.93 28.81 4.03
N LYS A 89 3.67 29.94 3.35
CA LYS A 89 2.84 31.03 3.87
C LYS A 89 1.70 31.31 2.90
N THR A 90 0.46 31.22 3.38
CA THR A 90 -0.71 31.66 2.63
C THR A 90 -1.27 32.91 3.29
N LEU A 91 -1.36 34.02 2.55
CA LEU A 91 -1.83 35.28 3.09
C LEU A 91 -3.31 35.47 2.74
N LEU A 92 -4.08 35.92 3.72
CA LEU A 92 -5.43 36.44 3.52
C LEU A 92 -5.35 37.96 3.73
N GLU A 93 -5.73 38.73 2.72
CA GLU A 93 -5.65 40.20 2.76
C GLU A 93 -6.92 40.83 2.20
N TYR A 94 -7.08 42.13 2.38
CA TYR A 94 -8.11 42.89 1.67
C TYR A 94 -7.59 44.25 1.19
N SER A 95 -8.23 44.82 0.17
CA SER A 95 -7.98 46.20 -0.27
C SER A 95 -9.26 47.04 -0.18
N GLY A 96 -9.09 48.36 -0.11
CA GLY A 96 -10.20 49.32 -0.04
C GLY A 96 -10.74 49.54 1.37
N ASN A 97 -11.87 50.23 1.46
CA ASN A 97 -12.47 50.67 2.71
C ASN A 97 -13.77 49.92 3.01
N ILE A 98 -14.02 49.64 4.29
CA ILE A 98 -15.25 49.00 4.77
C ILE A 98 -16.21 50.10 5.22
N ASN A 99 -17.41 50.14 4.66
CA ASN A 99 -18.42 51.12 5.07
C ASN A 99 -19.19 50.67 6.34
N PRO A 100 -19.98 51.56 6.99
CA PRO A 100 -20.73 51.22 8.20
C PRO A 100 -21.73 50.06 8.06
N PHE A 101 -22.12 49.70 6.83
CA PHE A 101 -23.01 48.57 6.54
C PHE A 101 -22.27 47.24 6.36
N GLY A 102 -20.93 47.24 6.45
CA GLY A 102 -20.08 46.07 6.25
C GLY A 102 -19.79 45.73 4.78
N ILE A 103 -19.97 46.68 3.87
CA ILE A 103 -19.61 46.52 2.46
C ILE A 103 -18.15 46.96 2.28
N LEU A 104 -17.30 46.02 1.89
CA LEU A 104 -15.94 46.28 1.47
C LEU A 104 -15.94 46.81 0.03
N ASN A 105 -15.59 48.09 -0.14
CA ASN A 105 -15.37 48.74 -1.43
C ASN A 105 -14.01 48.33 -2.02
N GLY A 106 -13.81 47.04 -2.22
CA GLY A 106 -12.57 46.44 -2.68
C GLY A 106 -12.64 44.92 -2.66
N TYR A 107 -11.48 44.26 -2.65
CA TYR A 107 -11.38 42.81 -2.85
C TYR A 107 -10.77 42.12 -1.63
N ILE A 108 -11.16 40.86 -1.42
CA ILE A 108 -10.40 39.92 -0.59
C ILE A 108 -9.34 39.28 -1.47
N TYR A 109 -8.11 39.18 -0.98
CA TYR A 109 -6.99 38.53 -1.65
C TYR A 109 -6.64 37.25 -0.91
N ILE A 110 -6.42 36.18 -1.66
CA ILE A 110 -5.78 34.96 -1.17
C ILE A 110 -4.46 34.86 -1.95
N VAL A 111 -3.34 34.97 -1.25
CA VAL A 111 -2.01 34.98 -1.87
C VAL A 111 -1.31 33.67 -1.55
N GLY A 112 -1.03 32.90 -2.60
CA GLY A 112 -0.43 31.58 -2.48
C GLY A 112 1.08 31.59 -2.62
N SER A 113 1.75 30.79 -1.79
CA SER A 113 3.18 30.51 -1.91
C SER A 113 3.48 29.07 -2.37
N GLY A 114 2.47 28.31 -2.77
CA GLY A 114 2.59 26.90 -3.14
C GLY A 114 2.29 25.89 -2.04
N ASP A 115 1.75 26.27 -0.87
CA ASP A 115 1.50 25.33 0.24
C ASP A 115 0.75 24.05 -0.23
N PRO A 116 1.38 22.87 -0.23
CA PRO A 116 0.74 21.64 -0.70
C PRO A 116 -0.22 21.05 0.34
N SER A 117 -0.10 21.47 1.60
CA SER A 117 -0.86 20.96 2.74
C SER A 117 -2.15 21.72 3.01
N LEU A 118 -2.36 22.88 2.36
CA LEU A 118 -3.51 23.74 2.61
C LEU A 118 -4.82 23.00 2.29
N GLY A 119 -5.68 22.85 3.31
CA GLY A 119 -6.94 22.09 3.19
C GLY A 119 -6.79 20.57 3.30
N SER A 120 -5.57 20.04 3.44
CA SER A 120 -5.31 18.59 3.56
C SER A 120 -5.96 18.00 4.81
N TRP A 121 -6.38 16.74 4.73
CA TRP A 121 -6.94 15.99 5.87
C TRP A 121 -5.88 15.25 6.69
N ARG A 122 -4.59 15.42 6.37
CA ARG A 122 -3.48 14.70 7.02
C ARG A 122 -3.13 15.25 8.39
N TRP A 123 -3.45 16.52 8.63
CA TRP A 123 -3.33 17.17 9.93
C TRP A 123 -4.66 17.78 10.34
N ASN A 124 -4.90 17.90 11.64
CA ASN A 124 -6.16 18.45 12.15
C ASN A 124 -6.27 19.95 11.84
N GLU A 125 -5.16 20.67 11.91
CA GLU A 125 -5.02 22.11 11.71
C GLU A 125 -5.04 22.54 10.24
N THR A 126 -4.74 21.64 9.30
CA THR A 126 -4.77 21.92 7.86
C THR A 126 -6.12 21.62 7.22
N MET A 127 -7.02 20.90 7.90
CA MET A 127 -8.31 20.48 7.35
C MET A 127 -9.08 21.65 6.74
N GLY A 128 -9.63 21.46 5.54
CA GLY A 128 -10.33 22.53 4.82
C GLY A 128 -11.40 23.26 5.64
N LYS A 129 -12.18 22.54 6.46
CA LYS A 129 -13.17 23.13 7.37
C LYS A 129 -12.56 24.07 8.43
N VAL A 130 -11.35 23.75 8.91
CA VAL A 130 -10.65 24.54 9.95
C VAL A 130 -10.12 25.83 9.33
N ILE A 131 -9.49 25.73 8.16
CA ILE A 131 -8.99 26.90 7.43
C ILE A 131 -10.15 27.80 7.00
N MET A 132 -11.23 27.23 6.44
CA MET A 132 -12.41 28.01 6.03
C MET A 132 -13.06 28.70 7.23
N GLN A 133 -13.27 28.01 8.35
CA GLN A 133 -13.82 28.63 9.56
C GLN A 133 -12.93 29.77 10.08
N ARG A 134 -11.60 29.58 10.08
CA ARG A 134 -10.63 30.61 10.46
C ARG A 134 -10.78 31.85 9.59
N TRP A 135 -10.77 31.69 8.27
CA TRP A 135 -10.86 32.83 7.35
C TRP A 135 -12.22 33.52 7.39
N VAL A 136 -13.33 32.77 7.43
CA VAL A 136 -14.68 33.32 7.60
C VAL A 136 -14.76 34.16 8.88
N ASN A 137 -14.25 33.65 9.99
CA ASN A 137 -14.24 34.38 11.27
C ASN A 137 -13.39 35.66 11.22
N LEU A 138 -12.22 35.62 10.57
CA LEU A 138 -11.35 36.80 10.45
C LEU A 138 -11.98 37.89 9.56
N ILE A 139 -12.58 37.50 8.43
CA ILE A 139 -13.27 38.41 7.52
C ILE A 139 -14.50 39.02 8.21
N ALA A 140 -15.34 38.19 8.82
CA ALA A 140 -16.53 38.64 9.54
C ALA A 140 -16.17 39.50 10.77
N GLY A 141 -15.12 39.12 11.51
CA GLY A 141 -14.61 39.87 12.66
C GLY A 141 -14.06 41.25 12.29
N LYS A 142 -13.61 41.44 11.05
CA LYS A 142 -13.27 42.75 10.49
C LYS A 142 -14.49 43.60 10.10
N GLY A 143 -15.70 43.03 10.20
CA GLY A 143 -16.96 43.68 9.85
C GLY A 143 -17.35 43.53 8.37
N ILE A 144 -16.63 42.72 7.59
CA ILE A 144 -16.89 42.54 6.16
C ILE A 144 -18.04 41.53 5.98
N LYS A 145 -19.16 42.02 5.46
CA LYS A 145 -20.35 41.24 5.09
C LYS A 145 -20.46 41.00 3.59
N HIS A 146 -20.02 41.98 2.79
CA HIS A 146 -20.00 41.91 1.33
C HIS A 146 -18.69 42.49 0.79
N CYS A 147 -18.26 42.07 -0.39
CA CYS A 147 -17.09 42.61 -1.08
C CYS A 147 -17.35 42.70 -2.59
N ARG A 148 -16.50 43.44 -3.32
CA ARG A 148 -16.56 43.49 -4.79
C ARG A 148 -16.18 42.16 -5.44
N GLY A 149 -15.32 41.39 -4.77
CA GLY A 149 -14.86 40.11 -5.28
C GLY A 149 -13.71 39.53 -4.47
N ILE A 150 -13.28 38.36 -4.91
CA ILE A 150 -12.11 37.63 -4.43
C ILE A 150 -11.05 37.69 -5.53
N VAL A 151 -9.79 37.92 -5.15
CA VAL A 151 -8.62 37.91 -6.02
C VAL A 151 -7.69 36.81 -5.54
N LEU A 152 -7.38 35.88 -6.43
CA LEU A 152 -6.43 34.79 -6.22
C LEU A 152 -5.09 35.22 -6.79
N ASP A 153 -4.11 35.47 -5.92
CA ASP A 153 -2.78 35.90 -6.32
C ASP A 153 -1.85 34.67 -6.40
N LEU A 154 -1.61 34.24 -7.65
CA LEU A 154 -0.80 33.07 -7.98
C LEU A 154 0.58 33.46 -8.54
N SER A 155 0.98 34.73 -8.39
CA SER A 155 2.13 35.31 -9.07
C SER A 155 3.50 34.89 -8.54
N VAL A 156 3.54 34.01 -7.52
CA VAL A 156 4.79 33.52 -6.91
C VAL A 156 5.66 32.74 -7.91
N TRP A 157 5.04 32.08 -8.89
CA TRP A 157 5.75 31.33 -9.93
C TRP A 157 5.50 31.95 -11.31
N PRO A 158 6.56 32.26 -12.08
CA PRO A 158 6.42 32.98 -13.35
C PRO A 158 5.71 32.15 -14.44
N ASP A 159 5.76 30.82 -14.33
CA ASP A 159 5.20 29.84 -15.25
C ASP A 159 3.88 29.23 -14.75
N GLN A 160 3.16 29.94 -13.87
CA GLN A 160 2.00 29.41 -13.15
C GLN A 160 0.86 28.84 -14.01
N THR A 161 0.82 29.17 -15.31
CA THR A 161 -0.12 28.57 -16.25
C THR A 161 0.21 27.10 -16.59
N GLN A 162 1.45 26.66 -16.37
CA GLN A 162 1.90 25.28 -16.54
C GLN A 162 1.74 24.49 -15.23
N THR A 163 0.50 24.12 -14.89
CA THR A 163 0.20 23.40 -13.64
C THR A 163 0.56 21.92 -13.69
N ILE A 164 0.66 21.35 -14.89
CA ILE A 164 0.94 19.93 -15.15
C ILE A 164 2.34 19.77 -15.76
N PRO A 165 3.20 18.87 -15.26
CA PRO A 165 4.46 18.56 -15.92
C PRO A 165 4.25 17.97 -17.33
N ALA A 166 5.09 18.35 -18.30
CA ALA A 166 4.92 17.99 -19.71
C ALA A 166 4.90 16.46 -19.97
N GLY A 167 5.53 15.67 -19.10
CA GLY A 167 5.61 14.21 -19.25
C GLY A 167 4.43 13.43 -18.69
N TYR A 168 3.43 14.09 -18.10
CA TYR A 168 2.24 13.39 -17.62
C TYR A 168 1.41 12.90 -18.80
N THR A 169 0.90 11.66 -18.69
CA THR A 169 0.07 11.11 -19.76
C THR A 169 -1.36 11.65 -19.67
N TRP A 170 -2.02 11.83 -20.81
CA TRP A 170 -3.43 12.26 -20.87
C TRP A 170 -4.35 11.37 -20.01
N GLY A 171 -4.05 10.07 -19.96
CA GLY A 171 -4.85 9.10 -19.19
C GLY A 171 -4.79 9.29 -17.68
N ASP A 172 -3.81 10.06 -17.18
CA ASP A 172 -3.59 10.27 -15.76
C ASP A 172 -4.18 11.58 -15.24
N LEU A 173 -4.31 12.61 -16.09
CA LEU A 173 -4.57 14.00 -15.67
C LEU A 173 -5.84 14.20 -14.85
N GLY A 174 -6.89 13.43 -15.13
CA GLY A 174 -8.14 13.54 -14.38
C GLY A 174 -8.15 12.75 -13.07
N ASN A 175 -7.19 11.86 -12.84
CA ASN A 175 -7.12 11.06 -11.61
C ASN A 175 -6.39 11.82 -10.51
N TYR A 176 -6.70 11.54 -9.26
CA TYR A 176 -6.12 12.25 -8.11
C TYR A 176 -4.58 12.31 -8.11
N TYR A 177 -3.91 11.27 -8.64
CA TYR A 177 -2.46 11.19 -8.71
C TYR A 177 -1.86 11.97 -9.90
N GLY A 178 -2.66 12.35 -10.88
CA GLY A 178 -2.29 13.25 -11.97
C GLY A 178 -2.62 14.72 -11.69
N ALA A 179 -3.02 15.06 -10.46
CA ALA A 179 -3.34 16.43 -10.07
C ALA A 179 -2.10 17.34 -10.21
N GLY A 180 -2.29 18.47 -10.91
CA GLY A 180 -1.26 19.49 -11.08
C GLY A 180 -0.93 20.26 -9.82
N SER A 181 0.10 21.10 -9.90
CA SER A 181 0.52 22.01 -8.84
C SER A 181 0.15 23.45 -9.17
N SER A 182 -0.17 24.23 -8.13
CA SER A 182 -0.54 25.63 -8.22
C SER A 182 0.05 26.43 -7.07
N ALA A 183 0.23 27.73 -7.23
CA ALA A 183 0.60 28.61 -6.13
C ALA A 183 -0.43 28.57 -4.99
N LEU A 184 -1.71 28.29 -5.32
CA LEU A 184 -2.75 27.95 -4.37
C LEU A 184 -3.23 26.53 -4.61
N ASN A 185 -2.73 25.60 -3.80
CA ASN A 185 -3.25 24.25 -3.71
C ASN A 185 -4.34 24.20 -2.65
N TRP A 186 -5.32 23.32 -2.84
CA TRP A 186 -6.42 23.16 -1.90
C TRP A 186 -6.84 21.70 -1.84
N ARG A 187 -6.84 21.11 -0.64
CA ARG A 187 -7.24 19.71 -0.40
C ARG A 187 -6.46 18.72 -1.25
N GLU A 188 -5.14 18.90 -1.30
CA GLU A 188 -4.23 18.11 -2.14
C GLU A 188 -4.55 18.16 -3.65
N ASN A 189 -5.34 19.15 -4.08
CA ASN A 189 -5.88 19.31 -5.44
C ASN A 189 -6.76 18.12 -5.86
N GLN A 190 -7.51 17.56 -4.92
CA GLN A 190 -8.28 16.35 -5.13
C GLN A 190 -9.72 16.45 -4.62
N PHE A 191 -10.61 15.74 -5.30
CA PHE A 191 -11.98 15.49 -4.88
C PHE A 191 -12.29 13.98 -4.93
N ARG A 192 -13.43 13.54 -4.40
CA ARG A 192 -13.81 12.13 -4.40
C ARG A 192 -15.14 11.88 -5.09
N LEU A 193 -15.18 10.90 -5.98
CA LEU A 193 -16.40 10.37 -6.58
C LEU A 193 -16.79 9.09 -5.85
N ILE A 194 -18.04 9.00 -5.46
CA ILE A 194 -18.57 7.79 -4.80
C ILE A 194 -19.42 7.02 -5.81
N LEU A 195 -18.97 5.80 -6.13
CA LEU A 195 -19.52 4.96 -7.17
C LEU A 195 -20.12 3.68 -6.60
N SER A 196 -21.13 3.12 -7.26
CA SER A 196 -21.63 1.78 -6.99
C SER A 196 -21.83 0.99 -8.28
N PRO A 197 -21.52 -0.32 -8.32
CA PRO A 197 -21.86 -1.13 -9.47
C PRO A 197 -23.39 -1.12 -9.71
N GLY A 198 -23.77 -1.30 -10.97
CA GLY A 198 -25.15 -1.55 -11.38
C GLY A 198 -25.66 -2.93 -10.94
N LEU A 199 -26.88 -3.28 -11.33
CA LEU A 199 -27.54 -4.51 -10.86
C LEU A 199 -27.03 -5.77 -11.57
N ALA A 200 -26.54 -5.63 -12.80
CA ALA A 200 -25.99 -6.70 -13.62
C ALA A 200 -24.70 -6.28 -14.35
N VAL A 201 -23.92 -7.27 -14.79
CA VAL A 201 -22.75 -7.02 -15.64
C VAL A 201 -23.19 -6.35 -16.94
N GLY A 202 -22.54 -5.26 -17.30
CA GLY A 202 -22.89 -4.41 -18.45
C GLY A 202 -23.83 -3.24 -18.11
N ASP A 203 -24.45 -3.23 -16.93
CA ASP A 203 -25.26 -2.08 -16.49
C ASP A 203 -24.36 -0.86 -16.21
N PRO A 204 -24.85 0.37 -16.38
CA PRO A 204 -24.12 1.57 -15.98
C PRO A 204 -23.73 1.52 -14.50
N VAL A 205 -22.50 1.95 -14.18
CA VAL A 205 -22.10 2.22 -12.80
C VAL A 205 -22.85 3.47 -12.33
N ILE A 206 -23.28 3.48 -11.08
CA ILE A 206 -24.03 4.57 -10.47
C ILE A 206 -23.03 5.55 -9.84
N LEU A 207 -23.00 6.79 -10.32
CA LEU A 207 -22.39 7.90 -9.59
C LEU A 207 -23.33 8.32 -8.48
N VAL A 208 -23.01 7.94 -7.24
CA VAL A 208 -23.87 8.14 -6.06
C VAL A 208 -23.84 9.59 -5.61
N TYR A 209 -22.64 10.15 -5.42
CA TYR A 209 -22.43 11.56 -5.15
C TYR A 209 -20.96 11.94 -5.35
N ILE A 210 -20.68 13.24 -5.37
CA ILE A 210 -19.33 13.81 -5.43
C ILE A 210 -19.06 14.51 -4.10
N ASP A 211 -18.04 14.05 -3.38
CA ASP A 211 -17.54 14.70 -2.18
C ASP A 211 -16.58 15.82 -2.60
N HIS A 212 -16.89 17.06 -2.24
CA HIS A 212 -16.17 18.27 -2.67
C HIS A 212 -16.17 18.47 -4.20
N PRO A 213 -17.34 18.68 -4.84
CA PRO A 213 -17.42 18.80 -6.30
C PRO A 213 -16.64 20.04 -6.78
N PRO A 214 -15.76 19.89 -7.79
CA PRO A 214 -15.09 21.04 -8.38
C PRO A 214 -16.13 21.96 -9.07
N PRO A 215 -15.99 23.29 -8.94
CA PRO A 215 -16.96 24.22 -9.47
C PRO A 215 -16.97 24.17 -11.00
N SER A 216 -18.16 24.27 -11.60
CA SER A 216 -18.37 24.34 -13.05
C SER A 216 -17.87 23.13 -13.86
N VAL A 217 -17.72 21.96 -13.23
CA VAL A 217 -17.42 20.70 -13.94
C VAL A 217 -18.68 19.86 -14.09
N ILE A 218 -18.95 19.44 -15.32
CA ILE A 218 -20.01 18.50 -15.67
C ILE A 218 -19.39 17.11 -15.86
N PHE A 219 -19.88 16.12 -15.11
CA PHE A 219 -19.41 14.75 -15.23
C PHE A 219 -20.30 13.93 -16.17
N ILE A 220 -19.69 13.35 -17.19
CA ILE A 220 -20.31 12.43 -18.14
C ILE A 220 -19.92 11.01 -17.73
N ASN A 221 -20.91 10.23 -17.31
CA ASN A 221 -20.70 8.88 -16.80
C ASN A 221 -20.85 7.84 -17.92
N GLU A 222 -19.74 7.25 -18.34
CA GLU A 222 -19.66 6.17 -19.35
C GLU A 222 -19.18 4.84 -18.72
N LEU A 223 -19.16 4.76 -17.39
CA LEU A 223 -18.72 3.57 -16.66
C LEU A 223 -19.72 2.43 -16.78
N ILE A 224 -19.18 1.21 -16.91
CA ILE A 224 -19.97 -0.02 -16.94
C ILE A 224 -19.64 -0.98 -15.80
N THR A 225 -20.59 -1.78 -15.40
CA THR A 225 -20.42 -2.79 -14.36
C THR A 225 -19.67 -3.98 -14.94
N GLY A 226 -18.48 -4.26 -14.42
CA GLY A 226 -17.62 -5.36 -14.84
C GLY A 226 -18.04 -6.71 -14.24
N PRO A 227 -17.52 -7.83 -14.78
CA PRO A 227 -17.76 -9.16 -14.21
C PRO A 227 -17.13 -9.31 -12.81
N PRO A 228 -17.57 -10.30 -12.02
CA PRO A 228 -16.96 -10.59 -10.72
C PRO A 228 -15.44 -10.77 -10.83
N GLY A 229 -14.69 -10.22 -9.87
CA GLY A 229 -13.23 -10.26 -9.83
C GLY A 229 -12.53 -9.31 -10.80
N SER A 230 -13.25 -8.50 -11.57
CA SER A 230 -12.61 -7.52 -12.47
C SER A 230 -11.94 -6.35 -11.73
N GLY A 231 -12.39 -6.09 -10.49
CA GLY A 231 -11.93 -4.99 -9.64
C GLY A 231 -12.35 -3.61 -10.16
N ASP A 232 -11.65 -2.60 -9.66
CA ASP A 232 -11.74 -1.21 -10.12
C ASP A 232 -10.83 -0.99 -11.35
N ARG A 233 -11.44 -0.56 -12.46
CA ARG A 233 -10.77 -0.11 -13.68
C ARG A 233 -11.38 1.22 -14.15
N THR A 234 -11.84 2.01 -13.20
CA THR A 234 -12.38 3.34 -13.45
C THR A 234 -11.22 4.27 -13.81
N ASN A 235 -11.49 5.19 -14.72
CA ASN A 235 -10.56 6.23 -15.09
C ASN A 235 -11.33 7.53 -15.30
N LEU A 236 -10.79 8.64 -14.77
CA LEU A 236 -11.34 9.97 -14.99
C LEU A 236 -10.47 10.71 -16.00
N TYR A 237 -11.09 11.13 -17.10
CA TYR A 237 -10.49 12.03 -18.07
C TYR A 237 -11.03 13.44 -17.85
N LEU A 238 -10.18 14.33 -17.35
CA LEU A 238 -10.51 15.73 -17.11
C LEU A 238 -9.27 16.55 -17.41
N ALA A 239 -9.39 17.50 -18.35
CA ALA A 239 -8.30 18.39 -18.69
C ALA A 239 -8.09 19.44 -17.59
N PRO A 240 -6.87 19.99 -17.42
CA PRO A 240 -6.64 21.20 -16.63
C PRO A 240 -7.57 22.32 -17.09
N ASP A 241 -8.16 23.05 -16.14
CA ASP A 241 -9.20 24.05 -16.39
C ASP A 241 -10.43 23.56 -17.20
N GLY A 242 -10.58 22.24 -17.37
CA GLY A 242 -11.67 21.64 -18.13
C GLY A 242 -13.00 21.70 -17.39
N THR A 243 -14.07 21.93 -18.14
CA THR A 243 -15.46 21.96 -17.63
C THR A 243 -16.22 20.65 -17.83
N TYR A 244 -15.61 19.66 -18.50
CA TYR A 244 -16.20 18.34 -18.73
C TYR A 244 -15.24 17.24 -18.25
N GLY A 245 -15.73 16.37 -17.37
CA GLY A 245 -15.02 15.17 -16.92
C GLY A 245 -15.71 13.90 -17.41
N TYR A 246 -14.97 12.98 -18.02
CA TYR A 246 -15.50 11.73 -18.54
C TYR A 246 -15.07 10.56 -17.65
N LEU A 247 -16.03 9.85 -17.07
CA LEU A 247 -15.80 8.65 -16.28
C LEU A 247 -15.88 7.43 -17.19
N ARG A 248 -14.77 6.70 -17.36
CA ARG A 248 -14.64 5.59 -18.31
C ARG A 248 -14.04 4.36 -17.67
N GLY A 249 -14.31 3.20 -18.28
CA GLY A 249 -13.84 1.91 -17.79
C GLY A 249 -14.92 1.15 -17.04
N SER A 250 -14.52 0.35 -16.03
CA SER A 250 -15.46 -0.55 -15.37
C SER A 250 -15.23 -0.71 -13.87
N LEU A 251 -16.31 -0.95 -13.13
CA LEU A 251 -16.27 -1.36 -11.73
C LEU A 251 -16.89 -2.75 -11.57
N GLY A 252 -16.15 -3.71 -11.01
CA GLY A 252 -16.64 -5.09 -10.85
C GLY A 252 -17.93 -5.17 -10.05
N ILE A 253 -18.87 -6.02 -10.47
CA ILE A 253 -20.18 -6.19 -9.81
C ILE A 253 -20.08 -6.61 -8.33
N ASP A 254 -18.98 -7.27 -7.96
CA ASP A 254 -18.65 -7.72 -6.61
C ASP A 254 -17.91 -6.67 -5.78
N SER A 255 -17.67 -5.47 -6.34
CA SER A 255 -17.13 -4.34 -5.59
C SER A 255 -18.13 -3.87 -4.53
N SER A 256 -17.62 -3.42 -3.39
CA SER A 256 -18.46 -2.90 -2.31
C SER A 256 -19.34 -1.74 -2.81
N LYS A 257 -20.53 -1.58 -2.23
CA LYS A 257 -21.36 -0.39 -2.52
C LYS A 257 -20.65 0.86 -2.00
N ASN A 258 -20.69 1.95 -2.75
CA ASN A 258 -20.03 3.23 -2.44
C ASN A 258 -18.50 3.17 -2.44
N VAL A 259 -17.90 2.63 -3.50
CA VAL A 259 -16.45 2.74 -3.75
C VAL A 259 -16.08 4.21 -3.93
N SER A 260 -15.04 4.66 -3.24
CA SER A 260 -14.50 6.01 -3.39
C SER A 260 -13.35 5.99 -4.37
N ILE A 261 -13.44 6.76 -5.44
CA ILE A 261 -12.33 7.02 -6.37
C ILE A 261 -11.94 8.50 -6.30
N GLY A 262 -10.65 8.79 -6.44
CA GLY A 262 -10.13 10.16 -6.36
C GLY A 262 -10.00 10.80 -7.75
N GLY A 263 -10.45 12.04 -7.89
CA GLY A 263 -10.25 12.86 -9.07
C GLY A 263 -9.35 14.06 -8.82
N ALA A 264 -8.64 14.53 -9.85
CA ALA A 264 -7.86 15.76 -9.82
C ALA A 264 -8.77 16.98 -10.02
N ILE A 265 -8.59 17.99 -9.17
CA ILE A 265 -9.30 19.27 -9.32
C ILE A 265 -8.66 20.05 -10.48
N PRO A 266 -9.42 20.41 -11.52
CA PRO A 266 -8.86 21.05 -12.71
C PRO A 266 -8.35 22.46 -12.44
N ASN A 267 -8.93 23.17 -11.46
CA ASN A 267 -8.47 24.47 -10.98
C ASN A 267 -8.62 24.59 -9.46
N SER A 268 -7.54 24.30 -8.73
CA SER A 268 -7.53 24.31 -7.25
C SER A 268 -7.76 25.70 -6.66
N ALA A 269 -7.25 26.74 -7.33
CA ALA A 269 -7.36 28.12 -6.86
C ALA A 269 -8.82 28.63 -6.94
N LEU A 270 -9.54 28.30 -8.01
CA LEU A 270 -10.97 28.60 -8.10
C LEU A 270 -11.77 27.85 -7.05
N PHE A 271 -11.37 26.62 -6.72
CA PHE A 271 -12.09 25.82 -5.74
C PHE A 271 -12.01 26.42 -4.33
N ILE A 272 -10.85 26.92 -3.90
CA ILE A 272 -10.72 27.58 -2.59
C ILE A 272 -11.52 28.90 -2.53
N ALA A 273 -11.56 29.68 -3.62
CA ALA A 273 -12.38 30.89 -3.68
C ALA A 273 -13.88 30.57 -3.61
N ASP A 274 -14.32 29.49 -4.26
CA ASP A 274 -15.70 29.06 -4.23
C ASP A 274 -16.12 28.57 -2.83
N GLU A 275 -15.30 27.77 -2.15
CA GLU A 275 -15.59 27.36 -0.76
C GLU A 275 -15.62 28.58 0.19
N LEU A 276 -14.74 29.56 0.02
CA LEU A 276 -14.77 30.79 0.81
C LEU A 276 -16.04 31.61 0.54
N ARG A 277 -16.42 31.76 -0.73
CA ARG A 277 -17.65 32.45 -1.15
C ARG A 277 -18.89 31.81 -0.52
N GLN A 278 -18.96 30.47 -0.55
CA GLN A 278 -20.03 29.71 0.11
C GLN A 278 -20.02 29.90 1.63
N GLY A 279 -18.85 29.80 2.26
CA GLY A 279 -18.69 29.96 3.72
C GLY A 279 -19.09 31.36 4.23
N MET A 280 -18.88 32.40 3.42
CA MET A 280 -19.33 33.77 3.71
C MET A 280 -20.81 34.02 3.36
N GLY A 281 -21.49 33.08 2.71
CA GLY A 281 -22.85 33.30 2.19
C GLY A 281 -22.91 34.35 1.08
N TRP A 282 -21.81 34.55 0.35
CA TRP A 282 -21.73 35.51 -0.75
C TRP A 282 -22.40 34.96 -2.01
N SER A 283 -23.08 35.85 -2.75
CA SER A 283 -23.76 35.48 -3.99
C SER A 283 -22.78 34.98 -5.05
N ASN A 284 -23.26 34.15 -5.99
CA ASN A 284 -22.47 33.74 -7.15
C ASN A 284 -22.06 34.90 -8.07
N ALA A 285 -22.67 36.09 -7.91
CA ALA A 285 -22.28 37.31 -8.61
C ALA A 285 -21.01 37.97 -8.03
N THR A 286 -20.57 37.57 -6.83
CA THR A 286 -19.29 38.01 -6.27
C THR A 286 -18.15 37.52 -7.18
N SER A 287 -17.47 38.47 -7.83
CA SER A 287 -16.47 38.17 -8.85
C SER A 287 -15.26 37.44 -8.27
N ILE A 288 -14.71 36.48 -9.03
CA ILE A 288 -13.44 35.83 -8.73
C ILE A 288 -12.46 36.20 -9.84
N LYS A 289 -11.29 36.70 -9.47
CA LYS A 289 -10.22 37.09 -10.40
C LYS A 289 -8.94 36.32 -10.06
N ILE A 290 -8.13 36.03 -11.06
CA ILE A 290 -6.84 35.37 -10.88
C ILE A 290 -5.74 36.30 -11.39
N ILE A 291 -4.66 36.42 -10.61
CA ILE A 291 -3.44 37.13 -10.97
C ILE A 291 -2.34 36.09 -11.19
N TYR A 292 -1.80 36.03 -12.40
CA TYR A 292 -0.70 35.12 -12.76
C TYR A 292 0.68 35.79 -12.72
N ARG A 293 0.72 37.13 -12.77
CA ARG A 293 1.97 37.91 -12.74
C ARG A 293 1.81 39.05 -11.77
N LYS A 294 2.87 39.36 -11.03
CA LYS A 294 2.83 40.40 -10.02
C LYS A 294 2.54 41.74 -10.70
N ASP A 295 1.46 42.39 -10.28
CA ASP A 295 1.06 43.68 -10.82
C ASP A 295 2.07 44.74 -10.37
N ILE A 296 2.52 45.61 -11.30
CA ILE A 296 3.50 46.66 -11.01
C ILE A 296 2.84 47.76 -10.15
N ASN A 297 1.51 47.91 -10.27
CA ASN A 297 0.74 48.83 -9.44
C ASN A 297 0.41 48.18 -8.10
N THR A 298 1.09 48.63 -7.04
CA THR A 298 0.83 48.18 -5.67
C THR A 298 -0.53 48.72 -5.19
N THR A 299 -1.56 47.88 -5.29
CA THR A 299 -2.79 48.13 -4.52
C THR A 299 -2.42 48.03 -3.05
N ASN A 300 -2.76 49.04 -2.23
CA ASN A 300 -2.51 48.96 -0.80
C ASN A 300 -3.41 47.87 -0.18
N ARG A 301 -2.81 46.86 0.43
CA ARG A 301 -3.49 45.68 1.01
C ARG A 301 -3.29 45.65 2.51
N THR A 302 -4.33 45.25 3.24
CA THR A 302 -4.29 45.01 4.69
C THR A 302 -4.37 43.51 4.95
N THR A 303 -3.38 42.97 5.65
CA THR A 303 -3.34 41.54 6.02
C THR A 303 -4.34 41.22 7.12
N LEU A 304 -5.16 40.19 6.90
CA LEU A 304 -6.06 39.58 7.89
C LEU A 304 -5.44 38.33 8.52
N ASP A 305 -4.69 37.56 7.73
CA ASP A 305 -4.07 36.32 8.17
C ASP A 305 -2.74 36.05 7.46
N ILE A 306 -1.85 35.38 8.18
CA ILE A 306 -0.67 34.72 7.62
C ILE A 306 -0.72 33.27 8.11
N TYR A 307 -1.31 32.40 7.31
CA TYR A 307 -1.36 30.97 7.60
C TYR A 307 0.00 30.34 7.29
N GLN A 308 0.49 29.48 8.19
CA GLN A 308 1.71 28.72 8.00
C GLN A 308 1.38 27.23 7.91
N SER A 309 2.01 26.53 6.97
CA SER A 309 1.88 25.07 6.80
C SER A 309 2.42 24.28 8.02
N PRO A 310 2.31 22.95 8.05
CA PRO A 310 3.20 22.10 8.84
C PRO A 310 4.67 22.24 8.39
N PRO A 311 5.65 21.79 9.20
CA PRO A 311 7.06 21.80 8.80
C PRO A 311 7.31 20.99 7.55
N MET A 312 8.35 21.38 6.81
CA MET A 312 8.84 20.60 5.68
C MET A 312 9.11 19.14 6.05
N SER A 313 9.66 18.84 7.24
CA SER A 313 9.84 17.44 7.67
C SER A 313 8.55 16.63 7.73
N GLU A 314 7.43 17.24 8.14
CA GLU A 314 6.13 16.57 8.15
C GLU A 314 5.49 16.49 6.76
N ILE A 315 5.71 17.52 5.92
CA ILE A 315 5.30 17.49 4.51
C ILE A 315 6.03 16.33 3.79
N ILE A 316 7.34 16.18 4.01
CA ILE A 316 8.14 15.08 3.46
C ILE A 316 7.70 13.73 4.01
N TYR A 317 7.33 13.63 5.29
CA TYR A 317 6.74 12.42 5.84
C TYR A 317 5.55 11.93 5.00
N TRP A 318 4.57 12.80 4.73
CA TRP A 318 3.41 12.40 3.95
C TRP A 318 3.67 12.26 2.45
N PHE A 319 4.59 13.05 1.90
CA PHE A 319 5.07 12.93 0.53
C PHE A 319 5.58 11.51 0.25
N GLU A 320 6.39 10.96 1.16
CA GLU A 320 6.95 9.62 1.04
C GLU A 320 5.96 8.52 1.45
N GLN A 321 5.30 8.66 2.61
CA GLN A 321 4.39 7.65 3.16
C GLN A 321 3.18 7.38 2.26
N SER A 322 2.58 8.45 1.71
CA SER A 322 1.41 8.34 0.84
C SER A 322 1.72 8.55 -0.64
N SER A 323 2.99 8.77 -0.99
CA SER A 323 3.44 8.89 -2.38
C SER A 323 2.70 9.97 -3.18
N ILE A 324 2.50 11.15 -2.59
CA ILE A 324 1.64 12.20 -3.15
C ILE A 324 2.38 12.90 -4.30
N ASN A 325 1.89 12.78 -5.53
CA ASN A 325 2.59 13.33 -6.70
C ASN A 325 2.62 14.86 -6.70
N MET A 326 1.47 15.51 -6.47
CA MET A 326 1.37 16.97 -6.44
C MET A 326 2.37 17.62 -5.47
N TYR A 327 2.67 16.97 -4.33
CA TYR A 327 3.68 17.48 -3.39
C TYR A 327 5.06 17.54 -4.05
N GLY A 328 5.47 16.50 -4.78
CA GLY A 328 6.75 16.48 -5.50
C GLY A 328 6.87 17.64 -6.47
N GLU A 329 5.81 17.93 -7.21
CA GLU A 329 5.78 19.04 -8.17
C GLU A 329 5.88 20.41 -7.47
N VAL A 330 5.15 20.59 -6.38
CA VAL A 330 5.24 21.81 -5.56
C VAL A 330 6.66 22.00 -4.99
N LEU A 331 7.29 20.92 -4.52
CA LEU A 331 8.63 20.99 -3.92
C LEU A 331 9.67 21.46 -4.93
N VAL A 332 9.72 20.84 -6.12
CA VAL A 332 10.69 21.24 -7.16
C VAL A 332 10.44 22.67 -7.67
N ARG A 333 9.18 23.11 -7.75
CA ARG A 333 8.84 24.50 -8.11
C ARG A 333 9.26 25.50 -7.04
N THR A 334 9.10 25.14 -5.78
CA THR A 334 9.52 25.98 -4.65
C THR A 334 11.03 26.14 -4.60
N ILE A 335 11.77 25.04 -4.82
CA ILE A 335 13.23 25.08 -4.90
C ILE A 335 13.67 25.91 -6.10
N ALA A 336 13.11 25.66 -7.29
CA ALA A 336 13.39 26.42 -8.52
C ALA A 336 13.20 27.92 -8.34
N GLN A 337 12.12 28.34 -7.70
CA GLN A 337 11.88 29.74 -7.37
C GLN A 337 12.89 30.28 -6.35
N MET A 338 13.26 29.49 -5.33
CA MET A 338 14.20 29.92 -4.28
C MET A 338 15.61 30.14 -4.82
N ILE A 339 16.09 29.27 -5.72
CA ILE A 339 17.45 29.34 -6.27
C ILE A 339 17.51 29.95 -7.68
N ASN A 340 16.39 30.49 -8.18
CA ASN A 340 16.25 31.08 -9.51
C ASN A 340 16.76 30.15 -10.63
N SER A 341 16.27 28.92 -10.64
CA SER A 341 16.65 27.86 -11.59
C SER A 341 15.44 27.30 -12.32
N SER A 342 15.67 26.47 -13.34
CA SER A 342 14.59 25.76 -14.01
C SER A 342 14.15 24.54 -13.19
N ILE A 343 12.86 24.18 -13.27
CA ILE A 343 12.30 23.06 -12.50
C ILE A 343 13.04 21.74 -12.82
N ASN A 344 13.27 21.46 -14.10
CA ASN A 344 13.88 20.19 -14.54
C ASN A 344 15.37 20.10 -14.19
N SER A 345 16.05 21.23 -13.92
CA SER A 345 17.46 21.23 -13.51
C SER A 345 17.66 21.02 -12.02
N ILE A 346 16.61 21.05 -11.19
CA ILE A 346 16.76 20.95 -9.72
C ILE A 346 17.41 19.63 -9.29
N LEU A 347 16.85 18.50 -9.69
CA LEU A 347 17.36 17.19 -9.28
C LEU A 347 18.71 16.85 -9.93
N PRO A 348 18.97 17.11 -11.22
CA PRO A 348 20.29 16.92 -11.82
C PRO A 348 21.38 17.74 -11.13
N VAL A 349 21.14 19.05 -10.91
CA VAL A 349 22.12 19.93 -10.23
C VAL A 349 22.35 19.48 -8.79
N TYR A 350 21.28 19.14 -8.06
CA TYR A 350 21.41 18.59 -6.70
C TYR A 350 22.27 17.32 -6.66
N CYS A 351 22.05 16.40 -7.60
CA CYS A 351 22.83 15.16 -7.69
C CYS A 351 24.30 15.43 -8.05
N GLU A 352 24.57 16.41 -8.90
CA GLU A 352 25.94 16.80 -9.23
C GLU A 352 26.65 17.46 -8.06
N THR A 353 26.08 18.52 -7.48
CA THR A 353 26.76 19.35 -6.48
C THR A 353 26.90 18.64 -5.14
N GLU A 354 25.87 17.92 -4.68
CA GLU A 354 25.84 17.34 -3.33
C GLU A 354 26.35 15.90 -3.30
N HIS A 355 26.35 15.22 -4.45
CA HIS A 355 26.58 13.78 -4.52
C HIS A 355 27.62 13.34 -5.55
N GLY A 356 28.13 14.24 -6.39
CA GLY A 356 29.15 13.94 -7.40
C GLY A 356 28.65 13.01 -8.50
N ILE A 357 27.37 13.12 -8.85
CA ILE A 357 26.71 12.33 -9.90
C ILE A 357 26.59 13.20 -11.15
N GLU A 358 26.97 12.68 -12.31
CA GLU A 358 26.86 13.47 -13.55
C GLU A 358 25.39 13.80 -13.85
N GLN A 359 25.09 15.03 -14.26
CA GLN A 359 23.70 15.44 -14.56
C GLN A 359 23.03 14.55 -15.62
N THR A 360 23.81 13.98 -16.54
CA THR A 360 23.34 13.06 -17.60
C THR A 360 22.77 11.75 -17.03
N GLU A 361 23.13 11.36 -15.80
CA GLU A 361 22.54 10.22 -15.10
C GLU A 361 21.14 10.49 -14.55
N VAL A 362 20.72 11.77 -14.53
CA VAL A 362 19.45 12.23 -13.95
C VAL A 362 18.73 13.07 -15.00
N ALA A 363 17.99 12.43 -15.91
CA ALA A 363 17.17 13.10 -16.91
C ALA A 363 15.69 13.02 -16.50
N VAL A 364 15.24 14.01 -15.74
CA VAL A 364 13.89 14.03 -15.14
C VAL A 364 13.12 15.30 -15.51
N MET A 365 11.80 15.16 -15.58
CA MET A 365 10.88 16.20 -16.04
C MET A 365 9.84 16.61 -14.99
N ASP A 366 9.84 15.92 -13.85
CA ASP A 366 8.90 16.15 -12.75
C ASP A 366 9.56 15.79 -11.40
N GLY A 367 8.92 16.20 -10.30
CA GLY A 367 9.39 15.90 -8.94
C GLY A 367 8.76 14.63 -8.35
N SER A 368 7.71 14.08 -8.97
CA SER A 368 7.00 12.92 -8.43
C SER A 368 7.45 11.58 -8.99
N GLY A 369 8.02 11.58 -10.19
CA GLY A 369 8.31 10.36 -10.94
C GLY A 369 7.14 9.80 -11.73
N LEU A 370 6.01 10.53 -11.87
CA LEU A 370 4.85 10.03 -12.61
C LEU A 370 5.12 9.93 -14.12
N SER A 371 5.90 10.87 -14.67
CA SER A 371 6.29 10.88 -16.07
C SER A 371 7.03 9.60 -16.45
N PRO A 372 6.52 8.84 -17.45
CA PRO A 372 7.24 7.70 -18.01
C PRO A 372 8.52 8.07 -18.75
N GLU A 373 8.77 9.35 -19.01
CA GLU A 373 9.97 9.85 -19.71
C GLU A 373 11.14 10.09 -18.77
N ASN A 374 10.91 10.16 -17.46
CA ASN A 374 11.98 10.27 -16.47
C ASN A 374 12.98 9.13 -16.64
N ARG A 375 14.28 9.42 -16.58
CA ARG A 375 15.37 8.44 -16.58
C ARG A 375 16.34 8.80 -15.47
N ILE A 376 16.59 7.86 -14.57
CA ILE A 376 17.61 7.98 -13.55
C ILE A 376 18.30 6.63 -13.35
N THR A 377 19.61 6.65 -13.10
CA THR A 377 20.39 5.45 -12.84
C THR A 377 20.16 4.94 -11.42
N THR A 378 20.30 3.62 -11.20
CA THR A 378 20.20 3.08 -9.82
C THR A 378 21.43 3.46 -9.00
N TRP A 379 22.56 3.71 -9.65
CA TRP A 379 23.74 4.30 -9.03
C TRP A 379 23.43 5.67 -8.42
N ALA A 380 22.80 6.57 -9.19
CA ALA A 380 22.46 7.91 -8.72
C ALA A 380 21.56 7.87 -7.48
N ILE A 381 20.46 7.11 -7.52
CA ILE A 381 19.54 6.98 -6.37
C ILE A 381 20.27 6.40 -5.14
N ALA A 382 21.02 5.31 -5.31
CA ALA A 382 21.72 4.67 -4.20
C ALA A 382 22.77 5.60 -3.58
N ARG A 383 23.49 6.36 -4.43
CA ARG A 383 24.52 7.30 -3.99
C ARG A 383 23.93 8.50 -3.24
N VAL A 384 22.78 9.02 -3.68
CA VAL A 384 22.01 10.04 -2.93
C VAL A 384 21.65 9.51 -1.56
N LEU A 385 21.00 8.34 -1.47
CA LEU A 385 20.58 7.75 -0.20
C LEU A 385 21.76 7.55 0.76
N TYR A 386 22.86 6.97 0.28
CA TYR A 386 24.08 6.80 1.07
C TYR A 386 24.60 8.14 1.59
N ASN A 387 24.81 9.13 0.72
CA ASN A 387 25.36 10.41 1.13
C ASN A 387 24.43 11.17 2.10
N VAL A 388 23.11 11.09 1.89
CA VAL A 388 22.11 11.70 2.76
C VAL A 388 22.23 11.13 4.17
N GLN A 389 22.31 9.81 4.31
CA GLN A 389 22.52 9.17 5.61
C GLN A 389 23.82 9.61 6.29
N GLN A 390 24.93 9.67 5.54
CA GLN A 390 26.24 9.95 6.14
C GLN A 390 26.43 11.42 6.53
N ARG A 391 25.80 12.35 5.81
CA ARG A 391 26.15 13.78 5.88
C ARG A 391 25.03 14.67 6.42
N SER A 392 23.79 14.19 6.46
CA SER A 392 22.64 15.07 6.72
C SER A 392 22.17 14.98 8.18
N PRO A 393 22.23 16.07 8.97
CA PRO A 393 21.74 16.07 10.35
C PRO A 393 20.24 15.77 10.48
N TRP A 394 19.47 16.00 9.41
CA TRP A 394 18.04 15.73 9.33
C TRP A 394 17.71 14.31 8.85
N PHE A 395 18.71 13.44 8.63
CA PHE A 395 18.51 12.07 8.15
C PHE A 395 17.48 11.26 8.96
N PRO A 396 17.45 11.27 10.30
CA PRO A 396 16.47 10.47 11.05
C PRO A 396 15.00 10.78 10.69
N LEU A 397 14.71 12.04 10.35
CA LEU A 397 13.38 12.46 9.91
C LEU A 397 13.08 11.95 8.49
N TYR A 398 14.08 12.02 7.61
CA TYR A 398 13.98 11.53 6.24
C TYR A 398 13.81 9.99 6.19
N GLU A 399 14.60 9.24 6.97
CA GLU A 399 14.45 7.80 7.08
C GLU A 399 13.07 7.42 7.64
N HIS A 400 12.58 8.16 8.65
CA HIS A 400 11.25 7.94 9.21
C HIS A 400 10.11 8.22 8.22
N ALA A 401 10.32 9.14 7.28
CA ALA A 401 9.38 9.43 6.19
C ALA A 401 9.22 8.24 5.24
N LEU A 402 10.23 7.39 5.08
CA LEU A 402 10.13 6.21 4.20
C LEU A 402 9.20 5.13 4.80
N PRO A 403 8.29 4.55 3.99
CA PRO A 403 7.48 3.40 4.40
C PRO A 403 8.33 2.22 4.88
N THR A 404 7.81 1.44 5.83
CA THR A 404 8.42 0.17 6.22
C THR A 404 7.66 -1.00 5.61
N THR A 405 8.32 -1.77 4.75
CA THR A 405 7.77 -2.99 4.13
C THR A 405 8.74 -4.13 4.37
N ASN A 406 8.28 -5.24 4.97
CA ASN A 406 9.10 -6.42 5.28
C ASN A 406 10.39 -6.09 6.07
N GLY A 407 10.33 -5.12 6.99
CA GLY A 407 11.49 -4.68 7.79
C GLY A 407 12.45 -3.72 7.05
N ILE A 408 12.16 -3.38 5.80
CA ILE A 408 12.97 -2.47 4.97
C ILE A 408 12.33 -1.09 4.96
N ARG A 409 13.13 -0.04 5.19
CA ARG A 409 12.73 1.36 5.04
C ARG A 409 12.87 1.74 3.57
N MET A 410 11.81 1.60 2.79
CA MET A 410 11.87 1.82 1.34
C MET A 410 10.65 2.50 0.75
N LYS A 411 10.92 3.26 -0.31
CA LYS A 411 9.91 3.78 -1.22
C LYS A 411 9.71 2.79 -2.36
N GLY A 412 8.46 2.40 -2.59
CA GLY A 412 8.05 1.73 -3.83
C GLY A 412 7.55 2.74 -4.87
N GLY A 413 7.67 2.39 -6.15
CA GLY A 413 7.11 3.16 -7.24
C GLY A 413 6.49 2.27 -8.31
N TYR A 414 5.34 2.70 -8.83
CA TYR A 414 4.66 2.01 -9.92
C TYR A 414 4.05 3.02 -10.89
N ILE A 415 4.33 2.84 -12.17
CA ILE A 415 3.60 3.45 -13.30
C ILE A 415 3.40 2.36 -14.36
N HIS A 416 2.65 2.66 -15.43
CA HIS A 416 2.47 1.70 -16.50
C HIS A 416 3.84 1.25 -17.04
N ASN A 417 4.10 -0.07 -16.98
CA ASN A 417 5.37 -0.66 -17.38
C ASN A 417 6.59 -0.10 -16.61
N ALA A 418 6.47 0.33 -15.36
CA ALA A 418 7.63 0.49 -14.47
C ALA A 418 7.23 0.18 -13.02
N LEU A 419 8.05 -0.63 -12.34
CA LEU A 419 8.01 -0.93 -10.93
C LEU A 419 9.39 -0.62 -10.37
N SER A 420 9.49 -0.09 -9.16
CA SER A 420 10.75 0.37 -8.56
C SER A 420 10.75 0.30 -7.04
N TYR A 421 11.92 0.12 -6.45
CA TYR A 421 12.13 0.19 -4.99
C TYR A 421 13.44 0.90 -4.69
N ALA A 422 13.49 1.71 -3.62
CA ALA A 422 14.71 2.37 -3.16
C ALA A 422 14.64 2.64 -1.66
N GLY A 423 15.71 2.38 -0.91
CA GLY A 423 15.68 2.57 0.54
C GLY A 423 16.87 1.98 1.29
N TYR A 424 16.69 1.84 2.60
CA TYR A 424 17.67 1.34 3.55
C TYR A 424 17.23 0.02 4.16
N ILE A 425 18.21 -0.85 4.41
CA ILE A 425 18.01 -2.10 5.14
C ILE A 425 18.83 -2.01 6.41
N ALA A 426 18.14 -2.03 7.54
CA ALA A 426 18.81 -2.15 8.83
C ALA A 426 19.50 -3.52 8.91
N PRO A 427 20.73 -3.61 9.45
CA PRO A 427 21.26 -4.88 9.88
C PRO A 427 20.25 -5.50 10.84
N SER A 428 19.78 -6.71 10.56
CA SER A 428 19.08 -7.48 11.60
C SER A 428 20.05 -7.66 12.77
N ASP A 429 19.60 -7.45 14.01
CA ASP A 429 20.34 -7.83 15.22
C ASP A 429 20.60 -9.34 15.23
N GLN A 430 21.62 -9.75 14.50
CA GLN A 430 22.28 -11.04 14.48
C GLN A 430 23.54 -10.89 13.64
N ASP A 431 24.68 -11.08 14.31
CA ASP A 431 26.03 -11.08 13.75
C ASP A 431 26.16 -11.81 12.40
N ASP A 432 27.17 -11.35 11.66
CA ASP A 432 27.79 -11.88 10.45
C ASP A 432 27.13 -11.54 9.10
N THR A 433 27.73 -10.51 8.47
CA THR A 433 27.90 -10.31 7.03
C THR A 433 26.70 -10.67 6.15
N ASN A 434 25.94 -9.67 5.68
CA ASN A 434 25.32 -9.61 4.35
C ASN A 434 24.30 -8.46 4.27
N SER A 435 24.76 -7.31 3.80
CA SER A 435 23.93 -6.16 3.41
C SER A 435 23.31 -6.42 2.02
N LEU A 436 21.97 -6.52 1.95
CA LEU A 436 21.22 -6.85 0.73
C LEU A 436 20.22 -5.75 0.35
N GLY A 437 20.66 -4.52 0.07
CA GLY A 437 19.78 -3.46 -0.48
C GLY A 437 19.20 -3.84 -1.85
N GLU A 438 17.89 -3.90 -2.03
CA GLU A 438 17.28 -4.27 -3.31
C GLU A 438 16.65 -3.05 -3.99
N VAL A 439 17.17 -2.66 -5.16
CA VAL A 439 16.54 -1.69 -6.07
C VAL A 439 16.07 -2.48 -7.28
N LEU A 440 14.78 -2.81 -7.36
CA LEU A 440 14.23 -3.59 -8.48
C LEU A 440 13.45 -2.71 -9.44
N HIS A 441 13.95 -2.51 -10.66
CA HIS A 441 13.21 -1.89 -11.74
C HIS A 441 12.58 -2.91 -12.71
N ARG A 442 11.25 -2.89 -12.96
CA ARG A 442 10.56 -3.82 -13.90
C ARG A 442 9.52 -3.16 -14.81
N SER A 443 9.49 -3.53 -16.09
CA SER A 443 8.55 -3.02 -17.11
C SER A 443 7.75 -4.16 -17.75
N THR A 444 6.40 -4.20 -17.65
CA THR A 444 5.60 -5.31 -18.21
C THR A 444 4.25 -4.96 -18.84
N LYS A 445 4.06 -5.41 -20.09
CA LYS A 445 2.78 -5.54 -20.80
C LYS A 445 1.95 -6.73 -20.26
N THR A 446 0.62 -6.56 -20.19
CA THR A 446 -0.34 -7.65 -19.99
C THR A 446 -1.23 -7.84 -21.22
N SER A 447 -1.35 -9.08 -21.72
CA SER A 447 -2.44 -9.46 -22.62
C SER A 447 -2.73 -10.97 -22.59
N LYS A 448 -4.03 -11.28 -22.81
CA LYS A 448 -4.64 -12.55 -23.23
C LYS A 448 -4.80 -13.63 -22.16
N SER A 449 -5.79 -14.53 -22.22
CA SER A 449 -7.06 -14.62 -22.97
C SER A 449 -7.79 -15.86 -22.46
N SER A 450 -9.11 -15.78 -22.41
CA SER A 450 -10.07 -16.83 -22.07
C SER A 450 -9.98 -18.12 -22.91
N LYS A 451 -10.33 -19.27 -22.32
CA LYS A 451 -10.99 -20.39 -23.01
C LYS A 451 -12.19 -20.92 -22.20
N LYS A 452 -13.31 -21.06 -22.91
CA LYS A 452 -14.64 -21.55 -22.48
C LYS A 452 -14.72 -23.08 -22.48
N SER A 453 -15.56 -23.65 -21.62
CA SER A 453 -16.46 -24.80 -21.95
C SER A 453 -17.68 -24.77 -21.00
N LYS A 454 -18.87 -24.45 -21.54
CA LYS A 454 -20.02 -25.34 -21.89
C LYS A 454 -20.80 -25.93 -20.68
N LYS A 455 -21.94 -25.26 -20.41
CA LYS A 455 -23.29 -25.65 -19.90
C LYS A 455 -23.70 -27.15 -20.12
N PRO A 456 -24.82 -27.69 -19.56
CA PRO A 456 -26.04 -27.01 -19.07
C PRO A 456 -26.85 -27.58 -17.86
N SER A 457 -27.73 -26.71 -17.35
CA SER A 457 -29.15 -26.93 -16.96
C SER A 457 -29.56 -27.93 -15.87
N LYS A 458 -30.36 -27.45 -14.89
CA LYS A 458 -31.83 -27.63 -14.79
C LYS A 458 -32.34 -26.96 -13.48
N PHE A 459 -33.29 -26.01 -13.54
CA PHE A 459 -34.73 -26.17 -13.18
C PHE A 459 -34.93 -26.54 -11.69
N PHE A 460 -35.74 -25.89 -10.83
CA PHE A 460 -37.12 -25.40 -10.96
C PHE A 460 -37.49 -24.45 -9.77
N ARG A 461 -38.34 -23.45 -10.08
CA ARG A 461 -39.54 -22.92 -9.37
C ARG A 461 -39.55 -22.74 -7.83
N THR A 462 -39.71 -21.52 -7.33
CA THR A 462 -40.94 -20.69 -7.09
C THR A 462 -41.77 -21.05 -5.86
N GLY A 463 -42.09 -20.02 -5.05
CA GLY A 463 -43.23 -19.95 -4.14
C GLY A 463 -43.02 -18.83 -3.10
N ARG A 464 -43.39 -17.58 -3.42
CA ARG A 464 -44.60 -16.86 -2.95
C ARG A 464 -44.68 -16.76 -1.41
N LEU A 465 -44.41 -15.58 -0.85
CA LEU A 465 -45.36 -14.47 -0.60
C LEU A 465 -46.42 -14.86 0.44
N LEU A 466 -46.40 -14.18 1.59
CA LEU A 466 -47.56 -13.71 2.34
C LEU A 466 -47.10 -12.64 3.37
N ASN A 467 -47.41 -11.38 3.06
CA ASN A 467 -47.86 -10.35 4.03
C ASN A 467 -49.42 -10.46 4.05
N PRO A 468 -50.22 -9.85 4.96
CA PRO A 468 -49.97 -8.52 5.56
C PRO A 468 -50.57 -8.25 6.98
N ASP A 469 -50.29 -7.02 7.46
CA ASP A 469 -51.07 -6.07 8.27
C ASP A 469 -51.60 -6.38 9.70
N SER A 470 -51.28 -5.44 10.61
CA SER A 470 -52.30 -4.71 11.39
C SER A 470 -51.76 -3.38 11.95
N ASP A 471 -52.51 -2.31 11.68
CA ASP A 471 -52.40 -0.92 12.15
C ASP A 471 -52.37 -0.75 13.69
N PHE A 472 -51.76 0.36 14.18
CA PHE A 472 -52.48 1.50 14.79
C PHE A 472 -51.54 2.50 15.51
N ASP A 473 -51.71 3.76 15.10
CA ASP A 473 -51.70 5.02 15.87
C ASP A 473 -50.46 5.67 16.53
N ASN A 474 -50.60 6.98 16.55
CA ASN A 474 -49.61 8.04 16.55
C ASN A 474 -49.85 8.94 17.77
N LYS A 475 -48.86 9.17 18.65
CA LYS A 475 -48.62 10.46 19.36
C LYS A 475 -47.53 10.39 20.42
N SER A 476 -46.83 11.52 20.52
CA SER A 476 -46.14 12.12 21.67
C SER A 476 -44.60 12.07 21.74
N ARG A 477 -44.03 13.27 21.63
CA ARG A 477 -42.69 13.66 22.08
C ARG A 477 -42.70 13.74 23.62
N SER A 478 -41.78 13.07 24.29
CA SER A 478 -40.92 13.63 25.36
C SER A 478 -39.97 12.58 25.96
N SER A 479 -38.79 13.06 26.37
CA SER A 479 -37.84 12.49 27.34
C SER A 479 -37.33 11.05 27.11
N SER A 480 -36.20 10.92 26.41
CA SER A 480 -35.32 9.76 26.62
C SER A 480 -34.48 9.98 27.87
N VAL A 481 -34.89 9.29 28.93
CA VAL A 481 -34.12 9.01 30.15
C VAL A 481 -32.76 8.42 29.76
N GLU A 482 -31.66 9.13 30.07
CA GLU A 482 -30.31 8.57 30.05
C GLU A 482 -30.20 7.52 31.17
N ARG A 483 -30.24 6.23 30.81
CA ARG A 483 -29.76 5.16 31.69
C ARG A 483 -28.24 5.29 31.79
N SER A 484 -27.75 5.62 32.99
CA SER A 484 -26.34 5.59 33.35
C SER A 484 -25.80 4.15 33.29
N ILE A 485 -25.28 3.73 32.14
CA ILE A 485 -24.53 2.48 32.00
C ILE A 485 -23.12 2.72 32.57
N ASN A 486 -22.77 1.99 33.62
CA ASN A 486 -21.47 2.09 34.27
C ASN A 486 -20.42 1.32 33.45
N TYR A 487 -19.67 2.01 32.58
CA TYR A 487 -18.69 1.41 31.67
C TYR A 487 -17.36 1.00 32.34
N LYS A 488 -17.41 0.36 33.52
CA LYS A 488 -16.26 -0.24 34.21
C LYS A 488 -16.22 -1.76 34.05
N SER A 489 -16.55 -2.29 32.88
CA SER A 489 -16.38 -3.73 32.65
C SER A 489 -14.88 -4.05 32.62
N LYS A 490 -14.41 -4.91 33.53
CA LYS A 490 -13.06 -5.48 33.46
C LYS A 490 -13.13 -6.74 32.60
N CYS A 491 -12.02 -7.07 31.94
CA CYS A 491 -11.90 -8.35 31.23
C CYS A 491 -12.25 -9.51 32.20
N PRO A 492 -13.14 -10.43 31.82
CA PRO A 492 -13.59 -11.52 32.71
C PRO A 492 -12.54 -12.62 32.90
N CYS A 493 -11.40 -12.55 32.19
CA CYS A 493 -10.37 -13.58 32.25
C CYS A 493 -9.48 -13.38 33.48
N ASP A 494 -9.37 -14.40 34.34
CA ASP A 494 -8.44 -14.41 35.47
C ASP A 494 -6.97 -14.35 35.02
N THR A 495 -6.66 -15.01 33.90
CA THR A 495 -5.32 -15.04 33.29
C THR A 495 -5.39 -14.91 31.77
N HIS A 496 -4.34 -14.34 31.18
CA HIS A 496 -4.15 -14.22 29.73
C HIS A 496 -2.90 -15.00 29.32
N TYR A 497 -2.76 -15.29 28.02
CA TYR A 497 -1.56 -15.95 27.51
C TYR A 497 -0.35 -15.01 27.49
N ASP A 498 0.84 -15.59 27.63
CA ASP A 498 2.10 -14.84 27.81
C ASP A 498 2.47 -13.96 26.61
N LYS A 499 2.07 -14.35 25.39
CA LYS A 499 2.36 -13.56 24.20
C LYS A 499 1.23 -12.59 23.88
N LEU A 500 1.43 -11.31 24.17
CA LEU A 500 0.58 -10.24 23.68
C LEU A 500 0.80 -10.00 22.17
N LEU A 501 -0.28 -10.06 21.39
CA LEU A 501 -0.27 -9.80 19.94
C LEU A 501 -0.77 -8.39 19.61
N VAL A 502 -1.85 -7.93 20.28
CA VAL A 502 -2.34 -6.54 20.19
C VAL A 502 -3.16 -6.18 21.43
N GLU A 503 -3.15 -4.91 21.82
CA GLU A 503 -4.11 -4.32 22.77
C GLU A 503 -4.44 -2.91 22.30
N ARG A 504 -5.71 -2.64 21.98
CA ARG A 504 -6.11 -1.35 21.40
C ARG A 504 -7.60 -1.04 21.57
N ASP A 505 -7.90 0.25 21.67
CA ASP A 505 -9.28 0.77 21.67
C ASP A 505 -9.81 1.05 20.26
N TYR A 506 -11.09 0.77 20.06
CA TYR A 506 -11.83 0.99 18.81
C TYR A 506 -13.14 1.73 19.11
N ASN A 507 -13.53 2.67 18.25
CA ASN A 507 -14.81 3.40 18.27
C ASN A 507 -15.96 2.52 17.73
N LEU A 508 -16.10 1.34 18.33
CA LEU A 508 -17.10 0.33 18.07
C LEU A 508 -17.56 -0.24 19.40
N ILE A 509 -18.86 -0.51 19.53
CA ILE A 509 -19.39 -1.26 20.66
C ILE A 509 -18.95 -2.74 20.59
N ALA A 510 -18.86 -3.41 21.73
CA ALA A 510 -18.27 -4.72 21.92
C ALA A 510 -18.96 -5.77 21.04
N ASP A 511 -20.30 -5.76 20.99
CA ASP A 511 -21.10 -6.68 20.16
C ASP A 511 -20.75 -6.56 18.68
N LYS A 512 -20.55 -5.33 18.22
CA LYS A 512 -20.24 -5.06 16.83
C LYS A 512 -18.80 -5.39 16.47
N LEU A 513 -17.88 -5.22 17.42
CA LEU A 513 -16.49 -5.63 17.24
C LEU A 513 -16.39 -7.17 17.21
N PHE A 514 -17.15 -7.84 18.06
CA PHE A 514 -17.33 -9.29 18.04
C PHE A 514 -17.90 -9.76 16.69
N ASP A 515 -18.98 -9.15 16.22
CA ASP A 515 -19.58 -9.48 14.92
C ASP A 515 -18.62 -9.25 13.76
N LEU A 516 -17.78 -8.21 13.81
CA LEU A 516 -16.79 -7.95 12.77
C LEU A 516 -15.72 -9.03 12.72
N ILE A 517 -15.23 -9.51 13.86
CA ILE A 517 -14.13 -10.49 13.92
C ILE A 517 -14.64 -11.92 13.70
N PHE A 518 -15.81 -12.26 14.23
CA PHE A 518 -16.32 -13.64 14.27
C PHE A 518 -17.60 -13.87 13.46
N GLY A 519 -18.23 -12.83 12.92
CA GLY A 519 -19.45 -12.96 12.13
C GLY A 519 -19.23 -13.40 10.68
N LYS A 520 -20.32 -13.75 9.99
CA LYS A 520 -20.33 -14.01 8.54
C LYS A 520 -20.52 -12.71 7.79
N ASN A 521 -19.44 -11.94 7.59
CA ASN A 521 -19.50 -10.62 6.98
C ASN A 521 -18.37 -10.39 5.96
N GLU A 522 -18.46 -9.30 5.19
CA GLU A 522 -17.48 -8.93 4.17
C GLU A 522 -16.09 -8.63 4.74
N PHE A 523 -16.02 -8.13 5.98
CA PHE A 523 -14.75 -7.87 6.66
C PHE A 523 -13.97 -9.17 6.89
N VAL A 524 -14.60 -10.21 7.48
CA VAL A 524 -13.95 -11.51 7.69
C VAL A 524 -13.54 -12.14 6.36
N ARG A 525 -14.41 -12.07 5.34
CA ARG A 525 -14.11 -12.61 4.01
C ARG A 525 -12.87 -11.95 3.38
N THR A 526 -12.81 -10.62 3.39
CA THR A 526 -11.68 -9.87 2.80
C THR A 526 -10.40 -10.00 3.61
N TYR A 527 -10.51 -10.04 4.94
CA TYR A 527 -9.38 -10.34 5.82
C TYR A 527 -8.81 -11.74 5.54
N ARG A 528 -9.65 -12.78 5.48
CA ARG A 528 -9.21 -14.15 5.17
C ARG A 528 -8.57 -14.29 3.79
N GLN A 529 -9.13 -13.63 2.77
CA GLN A 529 -8.52 -13.59 1.44
C GLN A 529 -7.12 -12.95 1.45
N ALA A 530 -6.93 -11.86 2.21
CA ALA A 530 -5.62 -11.23 2.36
C ALA A 530 -4.60 -12.15 3.06
N GLN A 531 -5.07 -12.96 4.01
CA GLN A 531 -4.28 -14.01 4.67
C GLN A 531 -4.07 -15.26 3.80
N ARG A 532 -4.43 -15.22 2.50
CA ARG A 532 -4.37 -16.35 1.54
C ARG A 532 -5.11 -17.60 2.05
N ILE A 533 -6.21 -17.38 2.79
CA ILE A 533 -7.12 -18.42 3.26
C ILE A 533 -8.23 -18.62 2.22
N TYR A 534 -8.48 -19.86 1.82
CA TYR A 534 -9.51 -20.26 0.86
C TYR A 534 -10.13 -21.62 1.24
N ASP A 535 -11.16 -22.05 0.51
CA ASP A 535 -11.98 -23.23 0.83
C ASP A 535 -12.54 -23.20 2.28
N ASP A 536 -12.79 -21.99 2.79
CA ASP A 536 -13.25 -21.73 4.15
C ASP A 536 -14.69 -22.18 4.35
N THR A 537 -14.86 -23.19 5.18
CA THR A 537 -16.13 -23.80 5.55
C THR A 537 -16.23 -23.82 7.07
N GLY A 538 -17.38 -23.41 7.60
CA GLY A 538 -17.57 -23.28 9.05
C GLY A 538 -18.93 -23.79 9.49
N THR A 539 -18.96 -24.50 10.61
CA THR A 539 -20.22 -24.85 11.27
C THR A 539 -20.86 -23.61 11.90
N GLU A 540 -22.17 -23.66 12.14
CA GLU A 540 -22.81 -22.69 13.02
C GLU A 540 -22.28 -22.85 14.46
N TRP A 541 -22.50 -21.82 15.28
CA TRP A 541 -22.25 -21.91 16.72
C TRP A 541 -23.23 -22.91 17.35
N THR A 542 -22.70 -23.89 18.06
CA THR A 542 -23.47 -24.93 18.75
C THR A 542 -23.05 -24.99 20.20
N LEU A 543 -24.02 -25.13 21.12
CA LEU A 543 -23.73 -25.31 22.53
C LEU A 543 -23.11 -26.70 22.75
N ASN A 544 -21.91 -26.74 23.32
CA ASN A 544 -21.28 -27.98 23.74
C ASN A 544 -21.76 -28.30 25.17
N GLU A 545 -22.43 -29.43 25.36
CA GLU A 545 -23.03 -29.82 26.65
C GLU A 545 -21.97 -30.12 27.74
N GLU A 546 -20.75 -30.53 27.36
CA GLU A 546 -19.67 -30.84 28.30
C GLU A 546 -18.97 -29.57 28.80
N THR A 547 -18.66 -28.64 27.89
CA THR A 547 -17.94 -27.40 28.23
C THR A 547 -18.88 -26.25 28.61
N LYS A 548 -20.18 -26.41 28.37
CA LYS A 548 -21.23 -25.38 28.50
C LYS A 548 -20.94 -24.08 27.72
N CYS A 549 -20.07 -24.16 26.71
CA CYS A 549 -19.68 -23.03 25.87
C CYS A 549 -20.25 -23.17 24.46
N GLU A 550 -20.51 -22.05 23.79
CA GLU A 550 -20.81 -22.05 22.36
C GLU A 550 -19.52 -22.30 21.57
N GLU A 551 -19.53 -23.33 20.72
CA GLU A 551 -18.38 -23.73 19.91
C GLU A 551 -18.73 -23.80 18.43
N ARG A 552 -17.73 -23.56 17.56
CA ARG A 552 -17.82 -23.90 16.14
C ARG A 552 -16.47 -24.38 15.62
N VAL A 553 -16.50 -25.12 14.52
CA VAL A 553 -15.29 -25.58 13.83
C VAL A 553 -15.26 -25.00 12.43
N LEU A 554 -14.10 -24.45 12.08
CA LEU A 554 -13.77 -23.94 10.77
C LEU A 554 -12.73 -24.85 10.14
N THR A 555 -12.87 -25.10 8.85
CA THR A 555 -11.89 -25.81 8.02
C THR A 555 -11.58 -24.98 6.80
N TYR A 556 -10.29 -24.71 6.59
CA TYR A 556 -9.83 -23.88 5.50
C TYR A 556 -8.44 -24.30 5.04
N LYS A 557 -8.05 -23.84 3.85
CA LYS A 557 -6.72 -24.02 3.31
C LYS A 557 -5.95 -22.72 3.34
N VAL A 558 -4.67 -22.80 3.73
CA VAL A 558 -3.74 -21.67 3.76
C VAL A 558 -2.62 -21.94 2.76
N SER A 559 -2.45 -21.06 1.78
CA SER A 559 -1.28 -21.10 0.92
C SER A 559 -0.09 -20.50 1.64
N TYR A 560 1.01 -21.25 1.71
CA TYR A 560 2.28 -20.75 2.20
C TYR A 560 3.30 -20.70 1.06
N GLU A 561 4.21 -19.74 1.18
CA GLU A 561 5.34 -19.56 0.28
C GLU A 561 6.55 -19.37 1.18
N SER A 562 7.40 -20.40 1.24
CA SER A 562 8.60 -20.39 2.05
C SER A 562 9.81 -20.57 1.15
N THR A 563 10.83 -19.75 1.36
CA THR A 563 12.12 -19.85 0.67
C THR A 563 12.82 -21.20 0.87
N PHE A 564 12.43 -21.93 1.93
CA PHE A 564 13.07 -23.20 2.33
C PHE A 564 12.23 -24.45 2.03
N VAL A 565 10.89 -24.33 1.99
CA VAL A 565 9.97 -25.47 1.79
C VAL A 565 9.23 -25.36 0.44
N GLY A 566 9.38 -24.25 -0.29
CA GLY A 566 8.68 -23.98 -1.54
C GLY A 566 7.27 -23.44 -1.33
N LYS A 567 6.46 -23.52 -2.39
CA LYS A 567 5.04 -23.16 -2.36
C LYS A 567 4.23 -24.39 -2.00
N GLY A 568 3.29 -24.24 -1.08
CA GLY A 568 2.41 -25.33 -0.70
C GLY A 568 1.10 -24.84 -0.11
N VAL A 569 0.25 -25.81 0.21
CA VAL A 569 -1.07 -25.59 0.77
C VAL A 569 -1.21 -26.44 2.02
N ILE A 570 -1.60 -25.82 3.12
CA ILE A 570 -1.85 -26.48 4.41
C ILE A 570 -3.36 -26.52 4.60
N SER A 571 -3.87 -27.66 5.02
CA SER A 571 -5.25 -27.74 5.49
C SER A 571 -5.25 -27.46 6.99
N SER A 572 -6.03 -26.48 7.42
CA SER A 572 -6.11 -26.05 8.80
C SER A 572 -7.51 -26.26 9.34
N ARG A 573 -7.59 -26.73 10.58
CA ARG A 573 -8.83 -26.82 11.36
C ARG A 573 -8.72 -25.87 12.52
N GLU A 574 -9.68 -24.96 12.65
CA GLU A 574 -9.74 -23.98 13.72
C GLU A 574 -11.01 -24.21 14.55
N LYS A 575 -10.83 -24.57 15.81
CA LYS A 575 -11.92 -24.64 16.79
C LYS A 575 -12.06 -23.27 17.45
N GLN A 576 -13.25 -22.70 17.45
CA GLN A 576 -13.54 -21.46 18.16
C GLN A 576 -14.52 -21.73 19.29
N THR A 577 -14.22 -21.23 20.48
CA THR A 577 -15.03 -21.39 21.70
C THR A 577 -15.28 -20.02 22.32
N ILE A 578 -16.54 -19.68 22.54
CA ILE A 578 -16.94 -18.46 23.26
C ILE A 578 -16.90 -18.77 24.76
N LEU A 579 -15.95 -18.17 25.47
CA LEU A 579 -15.77 -18.35 26.91
C LEU A 579 -16.71 -17.45 27.71
N HIS A 580 -16.89 -16.22 27.25
CA HIS A 580 -17.81 -15.24 27.86
C HIS A 580 -18.49 -14.43 26.76
N LYS A 581 -19.81 -14.22 26.88
CA LYS A 581 -20.61 -13.42 25.94
C LYS A 581 -21.65 -12.64 26.70
N VAL A 582 -21.34 -11.39 27.02
CA VAL A 582 -22.25 -10.50 27.73
C VAL A 582 -22.53 -9.30 26.84
N ALA A 583 -23.71 -9.29 26.24
CA ALA A 583 -24.13 -8.26 25.30
C ALA A 583 -23.95 -6.84 25.87
N GLY A 584 -23.37 -5.95 25.08
CA GLY A 584 -23.07 -4.57 25.46
C GLY A 584 -21.98 -4.39 26.52
N SER A 585 -21.33 -5.48 26.97
CA SER A 585 -20.31 -5.43 28.04
C SER A 585 -18.99 -6.03 27.59
N HIS A 586 -18.92 -7.35 27.35
CA HIS A 586 -17.67 -8.00 26.98
C HIS A 586 -17.89 -9.35 26.29
N HIS A 587 -16.94 -9.71 25.43
CA HIS A 587 -16.89 -10.99 24.74
C HIS A 587 -15.48 -11.56 24.79
N THR A 588 -15.35 -12.82 25.16
CA THR A 588 -14.08 -13.55 25.14
C THR A 588 -14.22 -14.76 24.24
N VAL A 589 -13.38 -14.84 23.21
CA VAL A 589 -13.32 -15.99 22.29
C VAL A 589 -11.93 -16.57 22.30
N GLU A 590 -11.84 -17.88 22.43
CA GLU A 590 -10.62 -18.65 22.24
C GLU A 590 -10.68 -19.38 20.91
N THR A 591 -9.59 -19.31 20.14
CA THR A 591 -9.44 -20.04 18.89
C THR A 591 -8.24 -20.96 19.00
N GLU A 592 -8.43 -22.25 18.72
CA GLU A 592 -7.37 -23.25 18.69
C GLU A 592 -7.20 -23.77 17.26
N VAL A 593 -6.00 -23.54 16.70
CA VAL A 593 -5.68 -23.87 15.30
C VAL A 593 -4.81 -25.13 15.26
N PHE A 594 -5.24 -26.09 14.45
CA PHE A 594 -4.55 -27.33 14.12
C PHE A 594 -4.21 -27.33 12.64
N ASN A 595 -2.96 -27.66 12.32
CA ASN A 595 -2.50 -27.75 10.93
C ASN A 595 -2.33 -29.22 10.51
N ASP A 596 -2.65 -29.53 9.27
CA ASP A 596 -2.49 -30.84 8.67
C ASP A 596 -1.61 -30.78 7.41
N GLY A 597 -0.79 -31.81 7.20
CA GLY A 597 0.08 -31.93 6.03
C GLY A 597 1.44 -31.23 6.13
N VAL A 598 1.92 -30.87 7.33
CA VAL A 598 3.26 -30.27 7.54
C VAL A 598 4.04 -31.02 8.61
N LYS A 599 5.37 -31.08 8.48
CA LYS A 599 6.22 -31.69 9.51
C LYS A 599 5.97 -31.04 10.88
N TYR A 600 5.85 -31.88 11.91
CA TYR A 600 5.54 -31.51 13.29
C TYR A 600 4.12 -30.95 13.55
N SER A 601 3.22 -30.96 12.56
CA SER A 601 1.88 -30.37 12.73
C SER A 601 0.99 -31.12 13.73
N ASP A 602 1.33 -32.37 14.06
CA ASP A 602 0.70 -33.20 15.09
C ASP A 602 1.33 -33.03 16.49
N THR A 603 2.32 -32.14 16.62
CA THR A 603 3.07 -31.95 17.87
C THR A 603 2.64 -30.72 18.66
N PHE A 604 1.90 -29.78 18.05
CA PHE A 604 1.44 -28.57 18.72
C PHE A 604 0.12 -28.01 18.16
N SER A 605 -0.60 -27.25 18.98
CA SER A 605 -1.69 -26.35 18.56
C SER A 605 -1.37 -24.90 18.94
N LEU A 606 -1.93 -23.95 18.20
CA LEU A 606 -1.84 -22.53 18.52
C LEU A 606 -3.17 -22.06 19.10
N ALA A 607 -3.16 -21.65 20.37
CA ALA A 607 -4.30 -21.05 21.04
C ALA A 607 -4.18 -19.51 21.01
N ILE A 608 -5.22 -18.83 20.54
CA ILE A 608 -5.33 -17.37 20.53
C ILE A 608 -6.58 -16.96 21.28
N ARG A 609 -6.46 -16.02 22.21
CA ARG A 609 -7.56 -15.48 23.00
C ARG A 609 -7.82 -14.02 22.64
N TYR A 610 -9.06 -13.73 22.28
CA TYR A 610 -9.57 -12.40 21.97
C TYR A 610 -10.47 -11.95 23.11
N CYS A 611 -10.07 -10.89 23.80
CA CYS A 611 -10.86 -10.25 24.86
C CYS A 611 -11.35 -8.89 24.34
N ILE A 612 -12.67 -8.76 24.16
CA ILE A 612 -13.35 -7.54 23.74
C ILE A 612 -14.09 -6.98 24.95
N VAL A 613 -13.78 -5.75 25.36
CA VAL A 613 -14.33 -5.13 26.57
C VAL A 613 -14.85 -3.74 26.26
N GLN A 614 -16.13 -3.47 26.55
CA GLN A 614 -16.75 -2.16 26.37
C GLN A 614 -16.25 -1.19 27.46
N THR A 615 -15.54 -0.14 27.04
CA THR A 615 -14.94 0.86 27.95
C THR A 615 -15.73 2.17 27.99
N SER A 616 -16.61 2.43 27.02
CA SER A 616 -17.54 3.57 27.01
C SER A 616 -18.82 3.26 26.23
N ALA A 617 -19.75 4.20 26.03
CA ALA A 617 -20.93 3.99 25.19
C ALA A 617 -20.63 3.66 23.71
N THR A 618 -19.44 3.99 23.24
CA THR A 618 -19.07 3.84 21.82
C THR A 618 -17.71 3.20 21.61
N ILE A 619 -16.92 3.00 22.67
CA ILE A 619 -15.54 2.51 22.59
C ILE A 619 -15.44 1.14 23.26
N SER A 620 -14.69 0.24 22.62
CA SER A 620 -14.29 -1.05 23.19
C SER A 620 -12.80 -1.28 23.02
N ASN A 621 -12.18 -1.88 24.03
CA ASN A 621 -10.82 -2.39 23.97
C ASN A 621 -10.82 -3.82 23.40
N LEU A 622 -9.88 -4.12 22.51
CA LEU A 622 -9.57 -5.47 22.05
C LEU A 622 -8.15 -5.81 22.48
N ARG A 623 -8.01 -6.84 23.31
CA ARG A 623 -6.75 -7.47 23.68
C ARG A 623 -6.68 -8.87 23.06
N VAL A 624 -5.62 -9.18 22.35
CA VAL A 624 -5.36 -10.49 21.76
C VAL A 624 -4.06 -11.06 22.30
N THR A 625 -4.14 -12.25 22.88
CA THR A 625 -2.98 -12.98 23.44
C THR A 625 -2.89 -14.38 22.85
N ALA A 626 -1.70 -14.98 22.79
CA ALA A 626 -1.51 -16.31 22.20
C ALA A 626 -0.54 -17.19 23.01
N GLN A 627 -0.76 -18.50 22.91
CA GLN A 627 0.10 -19.53 23.49
C GLN A 627 0.17 -20.75 22.56
N ILE A 628 1.34 -21.35 22.47
CA ILE A 628 1.52 -22.63 21.77
C ILE A 628 1.42 -23.76 22.78
N ARG A 629 0.56 -24.74 22.49
CA ARG A 629 0.36 -25.93 23.31
C ARG A 629 1.05 -27.11 22.65
N PHE A 630 2.09 -27.65 23.27
CA PHE A 630 2.78 -28.83 22.75
C PHE A 630 2.06 -30.09 23.23
N CYS A 631 1.52 -30.87 22.28
CA CYS A 631 0.80 -32.11 22.54
C CYS A 631 1.74 -33.34 22.55
N LYS A 632 2.95 -33.21 21.99
CA LYS A 632 3.97 -34.27 21.95
C LYS A 632 5.34 -33.72 22.33
N SER A 633 6.22 -34.59 22.82
CA SER A 633 7.60 -34.22 23.15
C SER A 633 8.38 -33.88 21.87
N VAL A 634 8.95 -32.68 21.84
CA VAL A 634 9.85 -32.18 20.80
C VAL A 634 11.12 -31.65 21.47
N ASN A 635 12.26 -31.83 20.80
CA ASN A 635 13.53 -31.34 21.32
C ASN A 635 13.52 -29.81 21.44
N GLY A 636 14.36 -29.26 22.33
CA GLY A 636 14.34 -27.82 22.67
C GLY A 636 14.59 -26.90 21.47
N PHE A 637 15.41 -27.32 20.51
CA PHE A 637 15.69 -26.55 19.29
C PHE A 637 14.46 -26.44 18.37
N ILE A 638 13.77 -27.55 18.13
CA ILE A 638 12.54 -27.59 17.31
C ILE A 638 11.41 -26.84 18.01
N LYS A 639 11.32 -26.93 19.34
CA LYS A 639 10.37 -26.16 20.15
C LYS A 639 10.54 -24.65 19.93
N GLN A 640 11.77 -24.13 20.03
CA GLN A 640 12.06 -22.72 19.78
C GLN A 640 11.75 -22.28 18.34
N LEU A 641 12.02 -23.14 17.35
CA LEU A 641 11.73 -22.83 15.95
C LEU A 641 10.22 -22.73 15.69
N ILE A 642 9.43 -23.66 16.26
CA ILE A 642 7.97 -23.63 16.21
C ILE A 642 7.45 -22.36 16.87
N GLU A 643 7.95 -22.05 18.08
CA GLU A 643 7.56 -20.85 18.82
C GLU A 643 7.82 -19.56 18.05
N ARG A 644 9.04 -19.39 17.53
CA ARG A 644 9.41 -18.22 16.75
C ARG A 644 8.50 -18.04 15.53
N ASN A 645 8.34 -19.09 14.73
CA ASN A 645 7.61 -18.99 13.47
C ASN A 645 6.10 -18.80 13.69
N ALA A 646 5.49 -19.55 14.62
CA ALA A 646 4.07 -19.45 14.90
C ALA A 646 3.71 -18.10 15.51
N TYR A 647 4.52 -17.56 16.44
CA TYR A 647 4.26 -16.23 16.98
C TYR A 647 4.50 -15.13 15.95
N SER A 648 5.54 -15.21 15.12
CA SER A 648 5.76 -14.22 14.05
C SER A 648 4.58 -14.18 13.06
N ALA A 649 4.11 -15.33 12.59
CA ALA A 649 2.95 -15.40 11.69
C ALA A 649 1.67 -14.86 12.35
N SER A 650 1.47 -15.19 13.64
CA SER A 650 0.31 -14.70 14.41
C SER A 650 0.37 -13.19 14.60
N GLN A 651 1.55 -12.62 14.88
CA GLN A 651 1.74 -11.18 15.01
C GLN A 651 1.42 -10.44 13.71
N GLU A 652 1.88 -10.95 12.57
CA GLU A 652 1.60 -10.34 11.27
C GLU A 652 0.10 -10.39 10.92
N SER A 653 -0.53 -11.54 11.14
CA SER A 653 -1.97 -11.73 10.91
C SER A 653 -2.83 -10.83 11.80
N ILE A 654 -2.49 -10.70 13.08
CA ILE A 654 -3.20 -9.81 14.02
C ILE A 654 -2.91 -8.33 13.74
N LYS A 655 -1.71 -7.99 13.25
CA LYS A 655 -1.38 -6.62 12.81
C LYS A 655 -2.26 -6.18 11.64
N ASP A 656 -2.47 -7.05 10.65
CA ASP A 656 -3.39 -6.77 9.52
C ASP A 656 -4.84 -6.62 10.01
N LEU A 657 -5.31 -7.52 10.89
CA LEU A 657 -6.64 -7.42 11.52
C LEU A 657 -6.82 -6.07 12.21
N ASN A 658 -5.84 -5.67 13.03
CA ASN A 658 -5.84 -4.39 13.76
C ASN A 658 -5.90 -3.19 12.83
N ASN A 659 -5.12 -3.18 11.74
CA ASN A 659 -5.13 -2.09 10.76
C ASN A 659 -6.50 -1.94 10.09
N ARG A 660 -7.12 -3.06 9.69
CA ARG A 660 -8.44 -3.06 9.04
C ARG A 660 -9.55 -2.63 9.99
N LEU A 661 -9.55 -3.11 11.24
CA LEU A 661 -10.51 -2.68 12.26
C LEU A 661 -10.38 -1.18 12.55
N HIS A 662 -9.15 -0.65 12.58
CA HIS A 662 -8.90 0.76 12.83
C HIS A 662 -9.51 1.66 11.74
N LEU A 663 -9.38 1.25 10.48
CA LEU A 663 -10.02 1.96 9.35
C LEU A 663 -11.54 2.02 9.49
N ILE A 664 -12.19 0.90 9.85
CA ILE A 664 -13.66 0.82 10.01
C ILE A 664 -14.15 1.64 11.20
N SER A 665 -13.43 1.58 12.33
CA SER A 665 -13.68 2.36 13.53
C SER A 665 -13.76 3.87 13.21
N ASN A 666 -12.77 4.38 12.48
CA ASN A 666 -12.65 5.82 12.20
C ASN A 666 -13.58 6.29 11.07
N PHE A 667 -14.04 5.40 10.18
CA PHE A 667 -14.95 5.75 9.08
C PHE A 667 -16.38 6.02 9.57
N LYS A 668 -16.85 5.34 10.63
CA LYS A 668 -18.22 5.52 11.15
C LYS A 668 -18.41 6.79 11.97
N GLU A 669 -17.35 7.30 12.60
CA GLU A 669 -17.36 8.60 13.28
C GLU A 669 -17.66 9.76 12.31
N LYS A 670 -17.06 9.72 11.11
CA LYS A 670 -17.31 10.70 10.03
C LYS A 670 -18.76 10.71 9.51
N ARG A 671 -19.49 9.59 9.64
CA ARG A 671 -20.87 9.43 9.11
C ARG A 671 -21.96 9.85 10.11
N ARG A 672 -21.66 9.87 11.42
CA ARG A 672 -22.60 10.32 12.46
C ARG A 672 -22.70 11.84 12.55
N LEU A 673 -21.62 12.55 12.20
CA LEU A 673 -21.57 14.01 12.17
C LEU A 673 -22.27 14.65 10.96
N SER A 674 -22.66 13.86 9.94
CA SER A 674 -23.14 14.37 8.64
C SER A 674 -24.64 14.15 8.34
N ARG A 675 -25.42 13.55 9.24
CA ARG A 675 -26.87 13.32 9.03
C ARG A 675 -27.74 14.37 9.74
N GLY A 676 -27.88 15.54 9.12
CA GLY A 676 -29.11 16.34 9.18
C GLY A 676 -29.87 16.08 7.89
N GLU A 677 -31.02 15.38 7.96
CA GLU A 677 -31.77 14.95 6.77
C GLU A 677 -32.57 16.12 6.14
N ILE A 678 -32.41 16.32 4.83
CA ILE A 678 -33.39 17.00 3.98
C ILE A 678 -33.64 16.09 2.78
N THR A 679 -34.88 15.62 2.64
CA THR A 679 -35.34 14.82 1.50
C THR A 679 -35.81 15.77 0.39
N LEU A 680 -35.17 15.73 -0.79
CA LEU A 680 -35.65 16.42 -1.99
C LEU A 680 -36.03 15.37 -3.04
N THR A 681 -37.33 15.30 -3.35
CA THR A 681 -37.90 14.58 -4.49
C THR A 681 -37.50 15.26 -5.81
N VAL A 682 -36.98 14.47 -6.75
CA VAL A 682 -36.61 14.92 -8.10
C VAL A 682 -37.81 14.75 -9.06
N PRO A 683 -38.17 15.74 -9.90
CA PRO A 683 -39.21 15.58 -10.93
C PRO A 683 -38.68 14.78 -12.13
N SER A 684 -39.55 13.96 -12.72
CA SER A 684 -39.27 13.26 -13.99
C SER A 684 -39.22 14.23 -15.18
N LEU A 685 -38.15 14.17 -15.96
CA LEU A 685 -38.05 14.90 -17.24
C LEU A 685 -38.75 14.11 -18.36
N THR A 686 -39.78 14.72 -18.95
CA THR A 686 -40.32 14.42 -20.28
C THR A 686 -39.96 15.56 -21.24
N ASN A 687 -39.52 15.24 -22.46
CA ASN A 687 -39.32 16.24 -23.52
C ASN A 687 -40.59 16.44 -24.36
N ALA A 688 -40.64 17.56 -25.07
CA ALA A 688 -41.81 18.25 -25.64
C ALA A 688 -42.57 17.55 -26.79
N ASP A 689 -42.30 16.28 -27.08
CA ASP A 689 -42.82 15.60 -28.28
C ASP A 689 -43.36 14.19 -27.98
N GLY A 690 -43.35 13.75 -26.71
CA GLY A 690 -44.15 12.62 -26.24
C GLY A 690 -43.86 11.22 -26.82
N ARG A 691 -42.64 10.90 -27.31
CA ARG A 691 -42.29 9.53 -27.74
C ARG A 691 -40.92 9.02 -27.24
N ARG A 692 -40.88 7.73 -26.85
CA ARG A 692 -39.67 6.94 -26.51
C ARG A 692 -38.96 6.46 -27.78
N MET A 693 -37.63 6.54 -27.84
CA MET A 693 -36.84 5.95 -28.95
C MET A 693 -35.98 4.76 -28.50
N SER A 694 -35.97 3.70 -29.33
CA SER A 694 -35.19 2.48 -29.17
C SER A 694 -33.84 2.53 -29.88
N ARG A 695 -32.82 1.91 -29.28
CA ARG A 695 -31.51 1.63 -29.89
C ARG A 695 -31.65 0.58 -30.99
N HIS A 696 -31.53 0.97 -32.25
CA HIS A 696 -30.99 0.19 -33.38
C HIS A 696 -31.14 1.10 -34.60
N ASP A 697 -30.00 1.54 -35.16
CA ASP A 697 -29.80 2.23 -36.46
C ASP A 697 -28.83 3.41 -36.32
N ALA A 698 -27.53 3.11 -36.17
CA ALA A 698 -26.47 4.09 -36.42
C ALA A 698 -25.07 3.45 -36.52
N LEU A 699 -24.90 2.32 -37.24
CA LEU A 699 -23.56 1.84 -37.64
C LEU A 699 -23.68 1.09 -38.97
N GLY A 700 -23.71 1.84 -40.07
CA GLY A 700 -23.43 1.31 -41.41
C GLY A 700 -21.97 1.55 -41.75
N ILE A 701 -21.18 0.48 -41.90
CA ILE A 701 -20.01 0.35 -42.80
C ILE A 701 -19.67 -1.15 -42.85
N THR A 702 -19.70 -1.71 -44.06
CA THR A 702 -19.31 -3.07 -44.44
C THR A 702 -17.78 -3.23 -44.61
N PRO A 703 -17.20 -4.42 -44.38
CA PRO A 703 -15.77 -4.68 -44.54
C PRO A 703 -15.41 -5.12 -45.96
N SER A 704 -14.27 -4.66 -46.49
CA SER A 704 -13.61 -5.28 -47.66
C SER A 704 -12.27 -5.88 -47.24
N ASN A 705 -12.15 -7.19 -47.44
CA ASN A 705 -10.91 -7.96 -47.37
C ASN A 705 -10.17 -7.81 -48.71
N GLN A 706 -8.89 -7.47 -48.67
CA GLN A 706 -7.94 -7.95 -49.67
C GLN A 706 -6.63 -8.37 -49.00
N LEU A 707 -6.38 -9.68 -49.10
CA LEU A 707 -5.14 -10.37 -48.81
C LEU A 707 -4.12 -10.03 -49.91
N MET A 708 -2.88 -9.74 -49.51
CA MET A 708 -1.68 -9.86 -50.35
C MET A 708 -0.61 -10.56 -49.53
N ASN A 709 -0.28 -11.78 -49.95
CA ASN A 709 0.91 -12.54 -49.53
C ASN A 709 2.17 -11.83 -50.03
N TYR A 710 3.24 -11.82 -49.22
CA TYR A 710 4.59 -11.81 -49.76
C TYR A 710 5.57 -12.57 -48.87
N ASP A 711 6.47 -13.26 -49.54
CA ASP A 711 7.26 -14.41 -49.13
C ASP A 711 8.45 -14.15 -48.19
N ASP A 712 8.78 -15.26 -47.54
CA ASP A 712 9.95 -15.58 -46.74
C ASP A 712 11.26 -15.58 -47.55
N LYS A 713 12.32 -14.96 -46.98
CA LYS A 713 13.73 -15.22 -47.34
C LYS A 713 14.64 -15.12 -46.13
N THR A 714 14.90 -16.27 -45.53
CA THR A 714 16.19 -16.80 -45.07
C THR A 714 17.40 -15.86 -45.02
N TYR A 715 18.01 -15.74 -43.84
CA TYR A 715 19.46 -15.68 -43.67
C TYR A 715 19.90 -16.73 -42.63
N ARG A 716 20.68 -17.72 -43.10
CA ARG A 716 21.51 -18.59 -42.26
C ARG A 716 22.81 -17.86 -41.98
N THR A 717 23.22 -17.82 -40.71
CA THR A 717 24.63 -17.88 -40.35
C THR A 717 24.82 -18.78 -39.14
N THR A 718 25.87 -19.58 -39.26
CA THR A 718 26.24 -20.79 -38.54
C THR A 718 26.55 -20.64 -37.06
N SER A 719 26.15 -21.69 -36.35
CA SER A 719 26.48 -22.13 -34.99
C SER A 719 27.96 -22.13 -34.61
N ILE A 720 28.23 -21.79 -33.34
CA ILE A 720 29.08 -22.61 -32.44
C ILE A 720 28.27 -22.83 -31.17
N LEU A 721 27.58 -23.98 -31.11
CA LEU A 721 26.88 -24.47 -29.92
C LEU A 721 27.85 -25.31 -29.10
N SER A 722 27.98 -24.98 -27.81
CA SER A 722 28.45 -25.89 -26.78
C SER A 722 27.39 -26.99 -26.60
N ASP A 723 27.71 -28.19 -27.07
CA ASP A 723 26.85 -29.37 -27.03
C ASP A 723 26.56 -29.79 -25.57
N PRO A 724 25.30 -29.69 -25.08
CA PRO A 724 24.95 -30.02 -23.70
C PRO A 724 25.20 -31.49 -23.36
N ASN A 725 25.32 -32.38 -24.35
CA ASN A 725 25.64 -33.79 -24.10
C ASN A 725 27.10 -33.96 -23.65
N LYS A 726 28.04 -33.16 -24.16
CA LYS A 726 29.47 -33.25 -23.76
C LYS A 726 29.68 -32.86 -22.30
N THR A 727 28.93 -31.88 -21.80
CA THR A 727 28.99 -31.46 -20.40
C THR A 727 28.45 -32.54 -19.47
N VAL A 728 27.38 -33.24 -19.87
CA VAL A 728 26.81 -34.38 -19.11
C VAL A 728 27.78 -35.56 -19.09
N TYR A 729 28.40 -35.92 -20.23
CA TYR A 729 29.40 -36.99 -20.26
C TYR A 729 30.65 -36.68 -19.42
N LEU A 730 31.10 -35.42 -19.43
CA LEU A 730 32.22 -34.98 -18.58
C LEU A 730 31.85 -35.09 -17.09
N PHE A 731 30.63 -34.73 -16.71
CA PHE A 731 30.15 -34.83 -15.34
C PHE A 731 30.06 -36.29 -14.86
N ILE A 732 29.58 -37.19 -15.72
CA ILE A 732 29.51 -38.63 -15.42
C ILE A 732 30.94 -39.21 -15.28
N LEU A 733 31.87 -38.85 -16.16
CA LEU A 733 33.27 -39.28 -16.10
C LEU A 733 33.96 -38.82 -14.81
N VAL A 734 33.79 -37.56 -14.42
CA VAL A 734 34.35 -37.01 -13.18
C VAL A 734 33.76 -37.72 -11.96
N THR A 735 32.45 -38.02 -11.98
CA THR A 735 31.78 -38.71 -10.86
C THR A 735 32.26 -40.16 -10.71
N VAL A 736 32.41 -40.89 -11.82
CA VAL A 736 32.96 -42.26 -11.81
C VAL A 736 34.42 -42.26 -11.35
N PHE A 737 35.22 -41.29 -11.80
CA PHE A 737 36.61 -41.16 -11.37
C PHE A 737 36.75 -40.88 -9.86
N LEU A 738 35.94 -39.98 -9.32
CA LEU A 738 35.91 -39.69 -7.89
C LEU A 738 35.43 -40.89 -7.07
N PHE A 739 34.49 -41.69 -7.59
CA PHE A 739 34.04 -42.93 -6.96
C PHE A 739 35.16 -43.99 -6.91
N LEU A 740 35.93 -44.14 -7.99
CA LEU A 740 37.07 -45.05 -8.03
C LEU A 740 38.20 -44.62 -7.07
N ILE A 741 38.45 -43.32 -6.93
CA ILE A 741 39.40 -42.79 -5.93
C ILE A 741 38.92 -43.10 -4.52
N HIS A 742 37.62 -42.91 -4.23
CA HIS A 742 37.06 -43.26 -2.92
C HIS A 742 37.16 -44.75 -2.63
N LEU A 743 36.91 -45.61 -3.63
CA LEU A 743 37.04 -47.05 -3.49
C LEU A 743 38.49 -47.46 -3.23
N TYR A 744 39.45 -46.87 -3.96
CA TYR A 744 40.88 -47.07 -3.75
C TYR A 744 41.32 -46.64 -2.34
N LEU A 745 40.92 -45.45 -1.89
CA LEU A 745 41.23 -44.94 -0.56
C LEU A 745 40.60 -45.81 0.55
N TYR A 746 39.38 -46.30 0.34
CA TYR A 746 38.73 -47.23 1.25
C TYR A 746 39.51 -48.54 1.41
N PHE A 747 39.95 -49.15 0.31
CA PHE A 747 40.78 -50.37 0.38
C PHE A 747 42.17 -50.10 0.97
N LYS A 748 42.77 -48.94 0.70
CA LYS A 748 44.06 -48.55 1.27
C LYS A 748 43.97 -48.34 2.79
N LEU A 749 42.88 -47.72 3.27
CA LEU A 749 42.61 -47.56 4.70
C LEU A 749 42.33 -48.90 5.38
N LYS A 750 41.55 -49.78 4.75
CA LYS A 750 41.31 -51.14 5.25
C LYS A 750 42.59 -51.98 5.35
N HIS A 751 43.53 -51.81 4.43
CA HIS A 751 44.85 -52.45 4.49
C HIS A 751 45.71 -51.89 5.64
N MET A 752 45.59 -50.60 5.95
CA MET A 752 46.26 -49.98 7.10
C MET A 752 45.68 -50.47 8.43
N ASP A 753 44.36 -50.68 8.53
CA ASP A 753 43.73 -51.24 9.74
C ASP A 753 44.21 -52.68 10.02
N ILE A 754 44.38 -53.50 8.98
CA ILE A 754 44.93 -54.86 9.09
C ILE A 754 46.39 -54.84 9.59
N LEU A 755 47.19 -53.85 9.13
CA LEU A 755 48.57 -53.66 9.58
C LEU A 755 48.64 -53.19 11.05
N VAL A 756 47.72 -52.30 11.46
CA VAL A 756 47.61 -51.83 12.85
C VAL A 756 47.17 -52.94 13.79
N ASP A 757 46.22 -53.78 13.41
CA ASP A 757 45.80 -54.95 14.20
C ASP A 757 46.94 -56.00 14.34
N SER A 758 47.72 -56.18 13.27
CA SER A 758 48.89 -57.08 13.29
C SER A 758 50.01 -56.54 14.21
N LEU A 759 50.27 -55.23 14.18
CA LEU A 759 51.20 -54.54 15.09
C LEU A 759 50.73 -54.60 16.56
N THR A 760 49.43 -54.44 16.80
CA THR A 760 48.85 -54.48 18.14
C THR A 760 48.91 -55.89 18.75
N ASN A 761 48.75 -56.93 17.93
CA ASN A 761 48.94 -58.32 18.36
C ASN A 761 50.42 -58.67 18.63
N LEU A 762 51.36 -58.15 17.84
CA LEU A 762 52.80 -58.30 18.10
C LEU A 762 53.23 -57.63 19.41
N ILE A 763 52.69 -56.44 19.73
CA ILE A 763 52.95 -55.71 20.98
C ILE A 763 52.35 -56.45 22.19
N LYS A 764 51.17 -57.09 22.05
CA LYS A 764 50.60 -57.93 23.12
C LYS A 764 51.45 -59.17 23.40
N ILE A 765 52.01 -59.81 22.36
CA ILE A 765 52.88 -60.98 22.53
C ILE A 765 54.20 -60.58 23.24
N SER A 766 54.82 -59.45 22.91
CA SER A 766 56.05 -59.00 23.57
C SER A 766 55.83 -58.59 25.05
N SER A 767 54.66 -58.01 25.37
CA SER A 767 54.30 -57.63 26.75
C SER A 767 53.99 -58.83 27.65
N SER A 768 53.55 -59.96 27.09
CA SER A 768 53.33 -61.22 27.83
C SER A 768 54.61 -62.00 28.14
N SER A 769 55.68 -61.82 27.34
CA SER A 769 56.99 -62.43 27.59
C SER A 769 57.84 -61.72 28.66
N SER A 770 57.56 -60.45 28.98
CA SER A 770 58.30 -59.71 30.02
C SER A 770 57.70 -59.91 31.42
N ALA A 771 56.41 -60.26 31.53
CA ALA A 771 55.73 -60.52 32.80
C ALA A 771 56.00 -61.94 33.37
N LYS A 772 56.54 -62.88 32.59
CA LYS A 772 56.93 -64.24 33.03
C LYS A 772 58.41 -64.41 33.42
N ARG A 773 59.20 -63.33 33.41
CA ARG A 773 60.62 -63.31 33.89
C ARG A 773 60.82 -62.53 35.21
N ARG A 774 59.74 -62.09 35.85
CA ARG A 774 59.73 -61.52 37.20
C ARG A 774 58.61 -62.16 38.02
N SER A 775 58.76 -63.48 38.25
CA SER A 775 58.12 -64.24 39.33
C SER A 775 59.10 -65.32 39.75
#